data_AF-A0A1Z8S638-F1
#
_entry.id   AF-A0A1Z8S638-F1
#
_cell.length_a   1.000
_cell.length_b   1.000
_cell.length_c   1.000
_cell.angle_alpha   90.00
_cell.angle_beta   90.00
_cell.angle_gamma   90.00
#
_symmetry.space_group_name_H-M   'P 1'
#
loop_
_entity.id
_entity.type
_entity.pdbx_description
1 polymer ?
#
loop_
_entity_poly.entity_id
_entity_poly.type
_entity_poly.pdbx_seq_one_letter_code
_entity_poly.pdbx_strand_id
1 'polypeptide(L)'
;MNATTSKVLWGLGLATIAVLASWATRPSYLHAEAQPYHSRAFMSAYADLPDTSNALFTGSGKCAGCHGADPVGYASVTAEGHDINPTDQWRSSLMANSAKDPFWRAKVVHEVAINPDHQLELEDKCTSCHAPLGHFNAHHLGEEHYAMAQLFHDTLAMDGVSCVACHQQAPTVGNTFSGVLDFDSAMIYGQYGAGKDDAPLHTPPMVTYTGYNIGYGAHVDGSEVCAGCHSLVTQTADMEGNPTGQDYVEQATYHEWLNSAYADDGESPTECQDCHMPKVEEGVVISSGYLFLEPRQPYSKHLLVGGNVQMLEIMRENIDELGLSATEEQFDSTIAWTRDLLRHETVELLVEEPTWVDDLGTLSVSVRNKAGHKFPSGYPARRAWIEVVAHQDGDTLWHNGKWEDGGFLVGVDEGGLSTFEPHYTDIVEEDEVQVYELVAVDVTGTPTNVLERAAGSAKDNRLLPLGFSHAHPVYDTTRVEGAALMDDDFVEEAAAGLDRVHYAMTATPTSNANVTVDVRVWYQSMPARWVAPMFDIQDSTIQAFQALFEDQGAAPELVSATSLSIPVTTGIADLDGRSALRVYPNPAPMGMVTVQAPDAALGGLWELYTPAGSRVTHGAVNRNNWQLELPLSAGTYVLRVHHNGKTWTRRIVRR
;
A
#
# COMPACT_ATOMS: atom_id res chain seq x y z
N MET A 1 53.83 37.90 51.84
CA MET A 1 52.83 37.17 52.65
C MET A 1 51.47 37.39 52.01
N ASN A 2 50.85 36.29 51.57
CA ASN A 2 49.42 36.00 51.34
C ASN A 2 48.50 37.13 50.82
N ALA A 3 47.96 37.07 49.60
CA ALA A 3 46.94 36.15 49.05
C ALA A 3 45.51 36.72 49.18
N THR A 4 44.68 36.34 48.20
CA THR A 4 43.22 36.45 48.11
C THR A 4 42.61 37.84 47.93
N THR A 5 42.34 38.21 46.67
CA THR A 5 41.00 38.58 46.14
C THR A 5 41.15 39.13 44.71
N SER A 6 41.12 38.24 43.70
CA SER A 6 40.98 38.67 42.29
C SER A 6 40.50 37.50 41.43
N LYS A 7 39.29 36.99 41.65
CA LYS A 7 38.56 36.11 40.69
C LYS A 7 37.03 36.11 40.86
N VAL A 8 36.41 37.11 41.51
CA VAL A 8 34.93 37.15 41.68
C VAL A 8 34.27 38.36 41.00
N LEU A 9 35.03 39.39 40.61
CA LEU A 9 34.44 40.62 40.04
C LEU A 9 34.32 40.67 38.51
N TRP A 10 34.78 39.65 37.78
CA TRP A 10 34.63 39.58 36.32
C TRP A 10 33.49 38.66 35.86
N GLY A 11 32.94 37.81 36.73
CA GLY A 11 31.81 36.93 36.39
C GLY A 11 30.42 37.58 36.51
N LEU A 12 30.27 38.55 37.42
CA LEU A 12 28.98 39.21 37.67
C LEU A 12 28.66 40.33 36.66
N GLY A 13 29.68 40.96 36.05
CA GLY A 13 29.50 42.01 35.06
C GLY A 13 29.07 41.50 33.68
N LEU A 14 29.56 40.32 33.27
CA LEU A 14 29.17 39.72 31.98
C LEU A 14 27.78 39.08 32.04
N ALA A 15 27.39 38.50 33.19
CA ALA A 15 26.05 37.95 33.37
C ALA A 15 24.96 39.04 33.44
N THR A 16 25.25 40.21 34.04
CA THR A 16 24.28 41.33 34.06
C THR A 16 24.18 42.06 32.72
N ILE A 17 25.24 42.12 31.92
CA ILE A 17 25.18 42.71 30.57
C ILE A 17 24.46 41.78 29.59
N ALA A 18 24.62 40.45 29.72
CA ALA A 18 23.87 39.49 28.90
C ALA A 18 22.36 39.47 29.22
N VAL A 19 21.99 39.57 30.50
CA VAL A 19 20.57 39.63 30.93
C VAL A 19 19.90 40.97 30.59
N LEU A 20 20.66 42.07 30.54
CA LEU A 20 20.13 43.38 30.10
C LEU A 20 20.10 43.52 28.56
N ALA A 21 21.00 42.86 27.83
CA ALA A 21 20.96 42.83 26.37
C ALA A 21 19.81 41.95 25.85
N SER A 22 19.47 40.84 26.54
CA SER A 22 18.29 40.02 26.22
C SER A 22 16.96 40.69 26.59
N TRP A 23 16.97 41.75 27.41
CA TRP A 23 15.82 42.62 27.66
C TRP A 23 15.71 43.80 26.68
N ALA A 24 16.78 44.08 25.91
CA ALA A 24 16.86 45.21 24.99
C ALA A 24 16.62 44.83 23.52
N THR A 25 16.71 43.55 23.14
CA THR A 25 16.16 43.05 21.87
C THR A 25 14.70 42.70 22.04
N ARG A 26 13.88 43.73 22.28
CA ARG A 26 12.43 43.61 22.04
C ARG A 26 12.21 43.68 20.53
N PRO A 27 11.43 42.78 19.92
CA PRO A 27 10.96 42.98 18.55
C PRO A 27 10.33 44.37 18.46
N SER A 28 10.73 45.16 17.47
CA SER A 28 10.31 46.55 17.28
C SER A 28 8.86 46.70 16.78
N TYR A 29 8.02 45.70 17.01
CA TYR A 29 6.61 45.66 16.66
C TYR A 29 5.81 45.13 17.86
N LEU A 30 5.75 45.96 18.92
CA LEU A 30 4.57 45.95 19.77
C LEU A 30 3.45 46.58 18.96
N HIS A 31 2.58 45.74 18.40
CA HIS A 31 1.36 46.17 17.74
C HIS A 31 0.59 47.13 18.66
N ALA A 32 0.16 48.27 18.10
CA ALA A 32 -0.75 49.21 18.74
C ALA A 32 -2.18 48.64 18.90
N GLU A 33 -2.39 47.37 18.51
CA GLU A 33 -3.62 46.62 18.68
C GLU A 33 -3.39 45.52 19.72
N ALA A 34 -4.30 45.44 20.68
CA ALA A 34 -4.13 44.61 21.88
C ALA A 34 -4.12 43.09 21.62
N GLN A 35 -4.37 42.62 20.38
CA GLN A 35 -4.48 41.22 20.00
C GLN A 35 -4.22 41.01 18.48
N PRO A 36 -2.95 40.94 18.00
CA PRO A 36 -2.65 40.78 16.56
C PRO A 36 -3.14 39.45 15.95
N TYR A 37 -3.25 38.40 16.76
CA TYR A 37 -3.74 37.08 16.38
C TYR A 37 -5.27 37.02 16.16
N HIS A 38 -5.99 38.12 16.34
CA HIS A 38 -7.45 38.21 16.11
C HIS A 38 -7.81 39.30 15.08
N SER A 39 -6.83 39.82 14.37
CA SER A 39 -7.06 40.76 13.28
C SER A 39 -7.72 40.04 12.09
N ARG A 40 -8.54 40.75 11.31
CA ARG A 40 -9.04 40.23 10.02
C ARG A 40 -7.92 39.71 9.12
N ALA A 41 -6.70 40.24 9.26
CA ALA A 41 -5.52 39.83 8.50
C ALA A 41 -4.98 38.44 8.90
N PHE A 42 -5.16 38.03 10.17
CA PHE A 42 -4.80 36.69 10.64
C PHE A 42 -5.87 35.66 10.24
N MET A 43 -7.15 36.00 10.42
CA MET A 43 -8.24 35.14 9.94
C MET A 43 -8.30 35.04 8.41
N SER A 44 -7.81 36.06 7.69
CA SER A 44 -7.75 36.02 6.22
C SER A 44 -6.68 35.09 5.65
N ALA A 45 -5.76 34.56 6.48
CA ALA A 45 -4.78 33.57 6.02
C ALA A 45 -5.45 32.24 5.59
N TYR A 46 -6.70 32.01 6.03
CA TYR A 46 -7.52 30.84 5.69
C TYR A 46 -8.90 31.26 5.18
N ALA A 47 -9.01 32.44 4.52
CA ALA A 47 -10.28 32.99 4.04
C ALA A 47 -11.07 32.06 3.12
N ASP A 48 -10.41 31.05 2.56
CA ASP A 48 -10.96 30.12 1.57
C ASP A 48 -11.52 28.84 2.23
N LEU A 49 -11.38 28.69 3.55
CA LEU A 49 -12.01 27.61 4.33
C LEU A 49 -13.30 28.10 5.00
N PRO A 50 -14.36 27.26 5.09
CA PRO A 50 -15.61 27.62 5.75
C PRO A 50 -15.41 27.98 7.23
N ASP A 51 -15.86 29.16 7.65
CA ASP A 51 -15.81 29.64 9.05
C ASP A 51 -17.19 29.74 9.72
N THR A 52 -18.23 29.26 9.04
CA THR A 52 -19.61 29.27 9.50
C THR A 52 -19.91 28.08 10.43
N SER A 53 -21.11 28.09 11.02
CA SER A 53 -21.61 26.98 11.85
C SER A 53 -23.06 26.69 11.50
N ASN A 54 -23.45 25.42 11.57
CA ASN A 54 -24.84 24.98 11.52
C ASN A 54 -25.31 24.59 12.94
N ALA A 55 -26.37 23.77 13.05
CA ALA A 55 -26.91 23.40 14.37
C ALA A 55 -26.00 22.44 15.15
N LEU A 56 -25.12 21.70 14.45
CA LEU A 56 -24.26 20.68 15.04
C LEU A 56 -22.76 21.01 14.94
N PHE A 57 -22.34 21.59 13.83
CA PHE A 57 -20.95 21.62 13.39
C PHE A 57 -20.47 23.04 13.08
N THR A 58 -19.15 23.19 13.06
CA THR A 58 -18.46 24.37 12.53
C THR A 58 -17.50 23.96 11.43
N GLY A 59 -17.25 24.88 10.49
CA GLY A 59 -16.30 24.64 9.41
C GLY A 59 -14.83 24.70 9.84
N SER A 60 -13.97 24.06 9.05
CA SER A 60 -12.52 23.92 9.25
C SER A 60 -11.79 25.27 9.38
N GLY A 61 -12.31 26.34 8.79
CA GLY A 61 -11.73 27.69 8.87
C GLY A 61 -11.64 28.22 10.30
N LYS A 62 -12.56 27.82 11.20
CA LYS A 62 -12.44 28.17 12.63
C LYS A 62 -11.28 27.44 13.32
N CYS A 63 -11.02 26.19 12.92
CA CYS A 63 -9.94 25.37 13.45
C CYS A 63 -8.58 25.89 12.96
N ALA A 64 -8.50 26.25 11.67
CA ALA A 64 -7.32 26.74 11.00
C ALA A 64 -6.70 27.99 11.66
N GLY A 65 -7.52 28.81 12.31
CA GLY A 65 -7.03 29.98 13.07
C GLY A 65 -6.04 29.62 14.18
N CYS A 66 -6.10 28.42 14.77
CA CYS A 66 -5.16 27.96 15.80
C CYS A 66 -4.33 26.76 15.35
N HIS A 67 -4.85 25.96 14.42
CA HIS A 67 -4.23 24.72 13.95
C HIS A 67 -3.75 24.80 12.50
N GLY A 68 -3.57 26.00 11.96
CA GLY A 68 -2.89 26.25 10.69
C GLY A 68 -1.42 26.63 10.89
N ALA A 69 -0.74 26.94 9.78
CA ALA A 69 0.59 27.55 9.75
C ALA A 69 0.70 28.73 10.72
N ASP A 70 1.71 28.68 11.59
CA ASP A 70 2.00 29.73 12.57
C ASP A 70 2.98 30.76 11.96
N PRO A 71 2.59 32.04 11.83
CA PRO A 71 3.47 33.09 11.30
C PRO A 71 4.77 33.29 12.09
N VAL A 72 4.82 32.82 13.34
CA VAL A 72 6.00 32.91 14.21
C VAL A 72 6.85 31.63 14.14
N GLY A 73 6.31 30.54 13.59
CA GLY A 73 6.98 29.24 13.53
C GLY A 73 7.22 28.62 14.91
N TYR A 74 6.26 28.78 15.84
CA TYR A 74 6.32 28.21 17.19
C TYR A 74 5.42 26.99 17.37
N ALA A 75 4.20 27.04 16.82
CA ALA A 75 3.25 25.94 16.84
C ALA A 75 3.31 25.11 15.56
N SER A 76 2.95 23.82 15.69
CA SER A 76 2.89 22.85 14.60
C SER A 76 4.18 22.75 13.78
N VAL A 77 5.33 22.92 14.43
CA VAL A 77 6.65 22.82 13.79
C VAL A 77 7.49 21.73 14.46
N THR A 78 8.30 21.02 13.66
CA THR A 78 9.30 20.09 14.18
C THR A 78 10.49 20.83 14.80
N ALA A 79 11.39 20.13 15.49
CA ALA A 79 12.64 20.70 15.99
C ALA A 79 13.54 21.26 14.88
N GLU A 80 13.45 20.70 13.66
CA GLU A 80 14.13 21.20 12.46
C GLU A 80 13.42 22.41 11.83
N GLY A 81 12.24 22.78 12.32
CA GLY A 81 11.44 23.91 11.83
C GLY A 81 10.56 23.56 10.62
N HIS A 82 10.26 22.28 10.38
CA HIS A 82 9.30 21.90 9.35
C HIS A 82 7.88 22.12 9.84
N ASP A 83 7.05 22.81 9.04
CA ASP A 83 5.63 22.97 9.32
C ASP A 83 4.89 21.64 9.09
N ILE A 84 4.16 21.21 10.11
CA ILE A 84 3.36 19.99 10.17
C ILE A 84 1.95 20.28 10.68
N ASN A 85 1.45 21.50 10.42
CA ASN A 85 0.10 21.89 10.84
C ASN A 85 -0.97 21.00 10.19
N PRO A 86 -2.00 20.59 10.96
CA PRO A 86 -2.99 19.64 10.48
C PRO A 86 -3.87 20.24 9.39
N THR A 87 -4.08 21.57 9.38
CA THR A 87 -4.93 22.24 8.38
C THR A 87 -4.35 22.05 6.97
N ASP A 88 -3.06 22.31 6.80
CA ASP A 88 -2.40 22.23 5.50
C ASP A 88 -2.19 20.79 5.04
N GLN A 89 -1.94 19.85 5.97
CA GLN A 89 -1.84 18.43 5.65
C GLN A 89 -3.20 17.83 5.24
N TRP A 90 -4.27 18.24 5.92
CA TRP A 90 -5.62 17.75 5.64
C TRP A 90 -6.19 18.31 4.33
N ARG A 91 -6.05 19.61 4.04
CA ARG A 91 -6.79 20.28 2.96
C ARG A 91 -6.54 19.75 1.55
N SER A 92 -5.38 19.13 1.30
CA SER A 92 -5.02 18.51 0.02
C SER A 92 -5.32 17.01 -0.03
N SER A 93 -5.84 16.44 1.06
CA SER A 93 -6.29 15.04 1.09
C SER A 93 -7.60 14.83 0.34
N LEU A 94 -7.91 13.59 -0.02
CA LEU A 94 -9.23 13.23 -0.55
C LEU A 94 -10.34 13.38 0.50
N MET A 95 -10.03 13.34 1.81
CA MET A 95 -11.02 13.57 2.86
C MET A 95 -11.52 15.02 2.85
N ALA A 96 -10.62 16.00 2.74
CA ALA A 96 -11.01 17.41 2.62
C ALA A 96 -11.78 17.72 1.35
N ASN A 97 -11.52 16.95 0.28
CA ASN A 97 -12.10 17.18 -1.03
C ASN A 97 -13.18 16.14 -1.40
N SER A 98 -13.67 15.35 -0.43
CA SER A 98 -14.58 14.22 -0.67
C SER A 98 -15.91 14.64 -1.32
N ALA A 99 -16.42 15.82 -0.97
CA ALA A 99 -17.62 16.41 -1.55
C ALA A 99 -17.35 17.13 -2.89
N LYS A 100 -16.08 17.37 -3.23
CA LYS A 100 -15.61 18.07 -4.43
C LYS A 100 -15.01 17.14 -5.49
N ASP A 101 -14.81 15.86 -5.13
CA ASP A 101 -14.29 14.83 -6.03
C ASP A 101 -15.19 14.69 -7.28
N PRO A 102 -14.68 15.03 -8.48
CA PRO A 102 -15.48 14.98 -9.71
C PRO A 102 -15.85 13.55 -10.11
N PHE A 103 -15.03 12.55 -9.78
CA PHE A 103 -15.36 11.16 -10.05
C PHE A 103 -16.52 10.70 -9.16
N TRP A 104 -16.46 11.01 -7.86
CA TRP A 104 -17.55 10.70 -6.94
C TRP A 104 -18.87 11.35 -7.39
N ARG A 105 -18.84 12.64 -7.74
CA ARG A 105 -20.04 13.35 -8.23
C ARG A 105 -20.60 12.72 -9.49
N ALA A 106 -19.74 12.41 -10.46
CA ALA A 106 -20.15 11.74 -11.70
C ALA A 106 -20.74 10.36 -11.40
N LYS A 107 -20.17 9.63 -10.43
CA LYS A 107 -20.67 8.32 -10.02
C LYS A 107 -22.04 8.39 -9.35
N VAL A 108 -22.29 9.37 -8.48
CA VAL A 108 -23.63 9.60 -7.90
C VAL A 108 -24.64 9.86 -9.02
N VAL A 109 -24.32 10.73 -9.98
CA VAL A 109 -25.17 10.98 -11.15
C VAL A 109 -25.42 9.72 -11.96
N HIS A 110 -24.39 8.87 -12.15
CA HIS A 110 -24.54 7.60 -12.84
C HIS A 110 -25.53 6.67 -12.12
N GLU A 111 -25.40 6.46 -10.82
CA GLU A 111 -26.33 5.62 -10.06
C GLU A 111 -27.77 6.14 -10.17
N VAL A 112 -27.97 7.46 -10.00
CA VAL A 112 -29.28 8.10 -10.14
C VAL A 112 -29.85 7.98 -11.56
N ALA A 113 -29.02 8.12 -12.59
CA ALA A 113 -29.47 7.98 -13.97
C ALA A 113 -29.93 6.56 -14.29
N ILE A 114 -29.38 5.56 -13.60
CA ILE A 114 -29.76 4.15 -13.74
C ILE A 114 -31.05 3.84 -12.97
N ASN A 115 -31.17 4.33 -11.73
CA ASN A 115 -32.33 4.11 -10.86
C ASN A 115 -32.90 5.46 -10.36
N PRO A 116 -33.62 6.22 -11.22
CA PRO A 116 -34.04 7.60 -10.92
C PRO A 116 -35.07 7.69 -9.79
N ASP A 117 -35.86 6.64 -9.58
CA ASP A 117 -36.85 6.59 -8.49
C ASP A 117 -36.19 6.48 -7.10
N HIS A 118 -34.88 6.19 -7.03
CA HIS A 118 -34.09 6.07 -5.78
C HIS A 118 -33.16 7.26 -5.54
N GLN A 119 -33.37 8.38 -6.26
CA GLN A 119 -32.45 9.51 -6.22
C GLN A 119 -32.17 10.00 -4.78
N LEU A 120 -33.20 10.17 -3.97
CA LEU A 120 -33.05 10.73 -2.63
C LEU A 120 -32.31 9.76 -1.70
N GLU A 121 -32.61 8.48 -1.78
CA GLU A 121 -31.96 7.43 -1.00
C GLU A 121 -30.48 7.27 -1.37
N LEU A 122 -30.15 7.28 -2.67
CA LEU A 122 -28.78 7.19 -3.16
C LEU A 122 -27.95 8.41 -2.75
N GLU A 123 -28.46 9.62 -2.99
CA GLU A 123 -27.77 10.85 -2.62
C GLU A 123 -27.57 10.97 -1.10
N ASP A 124 -28.58 10.63 -0.31
CA ASP A 124 -28.50 10.62 1.15
C ASP A 124 -27.42 9.63 1.63
N LYS A 125 -27.41 8.43 1.05
CA LYS A 125 -26.41 7.40 1.38
C LYS A 125 -24.98 7.81 1.01
N CYS A 126 -24.78 8.41 -0.15
CA CYS A 126 -23.45 8.85 -0.57
C CYS A 126 -22.94 10.01 0.29
N THR A 127 -23.82 10.93 0.67
CA THR A 127 -23.45 12.14 1.43
C THR A 127 -23.14 11.85 2.90
N SER A 128 -23.62 10.73 3.47
CA SER A 128 -23.30 10.34 4.85
C SER A 128 -21.80 10.19 5.10
N CYS A 129 -21.04 9.77 4.08
CA CYS A 129 -19.58 9.63 4.16
C CYS A 129 -18.83 10.75 3.44
N HIS A 130 -19.35 11.29 2.33
CA HIS A 130 -18.64 12.29 1.52
C HIS A 130 -18.88 13.74 1.95
N ALA A 131 -19.98 14.03 2.64
CA ALA A 131 -20.34 15.37 3.10
C ALA A 131 -21.01 15.35 4.50
N PRO A 132 -20.37 14.73 5.51
CA PRO A 132 -21.02 14.40 6.79
C PRO A 132 -21.57 15.63 7.52
N LEU A 133 -20.88 16.78 7.49
CA LEU A 133 -21.30 17.98 8.22
C LEU A 133 -22.67 18.52 7.75
N GLY A 134 -22.97 18.40 6.45
CA GLY A 134 -24.27 18.78 5.89
C GLY A 134 -25.31 17.70 6.16
N HIS A 135 -24.97 16.45 5.80
CA HIS A 135 -25.85 15.28 5.95
C HIS A 135 -26.39 15.14 7.38
N PHE A 136 -25.51 15.01 8.37
CA PHE A 136 -25.94 14.78 9.75
C PHE A 136 -26.64 15.99 10.37
N ASN A 137 -26.32 17.21 9.91
CA ASN A 137 -27.07 18.39 10.32
C ASN A 137 -28.50 18.41 9.76
N ALA A 138 -28.71 18.03 8.50
CA ALA A 138 -30.04 17.96 7.91
C ALA A 138 -30.92 16.93 8.66
N HIS A 139 -30.40 15.74 8.91
CA HIS A 139 -31.06 14.71 9.72
C HIS A 139 -31.34 15.18 11.16
N HIS A 140 -30.41 15.91 11.78
CA HIS A 140 -30.63 16.50 13.10
C HIS A 140 -31.79 17.51 13.13
N LEU A 141 -32.01 18.23 12.03
CA LEU A 141 -33.12 19.15 11.86
C LEU A 141 -34.44 18.45 11.47
N GLY A 142 -34.41 17.13 11.31
CA GLY A 142 -35.58 16.30 11.02
C GLY A 142 -35.87 16.12 9.53
N GLU A 143 -34.91 16.39 8.65
CA GLU A 143 -35.00 16.02 7.24
C GLU A 143 -34.78 14.51 7.07
N GLU A 144 -35.52 13.89 6.15
CA GLU A 144 -35.42 12.44 5.89
C GLU A 144 -34.26 12.08 4.95
N HIS A 145 -33.88 13.00 4.07
CA HIS A 145 -32.82 12.83 3.10
C HIS A 145 -32.02 14.12 2.95
N TYR A 146 -30.73 13.99 2.65
CA TYR A 146 -29.85 15.08 2.26
C TYR A 146 -29.42 14.96 0.80
N ALA A 147 -30.03 15.77 -0.07
CA ALA A 147 -29.82 15.70 -1.51
C ALA A 147 -28.55 16.44 -1.98
N MET A 148 -28.02 16.05 -3.14
CA MET A 148 -26.91 16.72 -3.81
C MET A 148 -27.21 18.20 -4.11
N ALA A 149 -28.46 18.52 -4.43
CA ALA A 149 -28.90 19.90 -4.62
C ALA A 149 -28.70 20.77 -3.37
N GLN A 150 -28.84 20.20 -2.17
CA GLN A 150 -28.58 20.89 -0.91
C GLN A 150 -27.07 21.04 -0.69
N LEU A 151 -26.31 19.96 -0.93
CA LEU A 151 -24.86 19.93 -0.81
C LEU A 151 -24.18 21.09 -1.55
N PHE A 152 -24.57 21.38 -2.79
CA PHE A 152 -23.95 22.45 -3.58
C PHE A 152 -24.19 23.86 -3.02
N HIS A 153 -25.13 24.03 -2.11
CA HIS A 153 -25.44 25.30 -1.45
C HIS A 153 -25.01 25.35 0.03
N ASP A 154 -24.45 24.26 0.55
CA ASP A 154 -23.98 24.17 1.93
C ASP A 154 -22.44 24.23 1.98
N THR A 155 -21.92 25.33 2.52
CA THR A 155 -20.47 25.54 2.67
C THR A 155 -19.82 24.51 3.58
N LEU A 156 -20.54 23.98 4.58
CA LEU A 156 -20.01 22.97 5.51
C LEU A 156 -20.04 21.58 4.90
N ALA A 157 -21.03 21.26 4.06
CA ALA A 157 -21.02 20.04 3.27
C ALA A 157 -19.85 20.04 2.27
N MET A 158 -19.58 21.19 1.65
CA MET A 158 -18.45 21.42 0.76
C MET A 158 -17.09 21.43 1.47
N ASP A 159 -17.05 21.37 2.79
CA ASP A 159 -15.82 21.20 3.59
C ASP A 159 -15.39 19.72 3.68
N GLY A 160 -16.12 18.81 3.01
CA GLY A 160 -15.82 17.38 2.95
C GLY A 160 -15.88 16.69 4.31
N VAL A 161 -15.03 15.68 4.50
CA VAL A 161 -14.75 15.08 5.81
C VAL A 161 -13.83 16.03 6.58
N SER A 162 -14.45 17.04 7.20
CA SER A 162 -13.80 18.12 7.95
C SER A 162 -13.34 17.70 9.34
N CYS A 163 -12.62 18.57 10.06
CA CYS A 163 -12.03 18.30 11.38
C CYS A 163 -13.06 17.72 12.36
N VAL A 164 -14.25 18.32 12.41
CA VAL A 164 -15.31 17.93 13.33
C VAL A 164 -16.03 16.64 12.94
N ALA A 165 -15.88 16.17 11.69
CA ALA A 165 -16.38 14.86 11.28
C ALA A 165 -15.63 13.70 11.98
N CYS A 166 -14.39 13.93 12.41
CA CYS A 166 -13.61 12.97 13.19
C CYS A 166 -13.59 13.34 14.66
N HIS A 167 -13.27 14.60 14.98
CA HIS A 167 -13.02 15.02 16.36
C HIS A 167 -14.28 15.17 17.22
N GLN A 168 -15.49 15.15 16.65
CA GLN A 168 -16.74 15.11 17.43
C GLN A 168 -17.37 13.72 17.49
N GLN A 169 -16.77 12.69 16.87
CA GLN A 169 -17.37 11.35 16.94
C GLN A 169 -17.46 10.88 18.40
N ALA A 170 -18.60 10.29 18.75
CA ALA A 170 -18.86 9.80 20.10
C ALA A 170 -18.09 8.50 20.38
N PRO A 171 -17.92 8.07 21.64
CA PRO A 171 -17.27 6.80 21.97
C PRO A 171 -17.97 5.53 21.45
N THR A 172 -19.08 5.66 20.71
CA THR A 172 -19.79 4.56 20.05
C THR A 172 -19.17 4.14 18.72
N VAL A 173 -18.09 4.80 18.26
CA VAL A 173 -17.32 4.38 17.08
C VAL A 173 -16.98 2.89 17.08
N GLY A 174 -16.85 2.30 15.89
CA GLY A 174 -16.61 0.87 15.70
C GLY A 174 -17.83 -0.04 15.93
N ASN A 175 -18.94 0.48 16.47
CA ASN A 175 -20.17 -0.31 16.66
C ASN A 175 -21.16 -0.19 15.50
N THR A 176 -21.01 0.83 14.66
CA THR A 176 -21.87 1.11 13.50
C THR A 176 -21.01 1.32 12.25
N PHE A 177 -21.60 1.00 11.11
CA PHE A 177 -20.94 1.02 9.81
C PHE A 177 -21.85 1.68 8.78
N SER A 178 -21.40 1.74 7.52
CA SER A 178 -22.21 2.13 6.38
C SER A 178 -22.71 3.58 6.47
N GLY A 179 -21.86 4.49 6.95
CA GLY A 179 -22.17 5.91 7.08
C GLY A 179 -23.04 6.25 8.29
N VAL A 180 -23.21 5.33 9.24
CA VAL A 180 -23.90 5.61 10.50
C VAL A 180 -22.88 6.08 11.54
N LEU A 181 -22.91 7.38 11.85
CA LEU A 181 -22.01 8.03 12.80
C LEU A 181 -22.80 8.75 13.90
N ASP A 182 -22.25 8.73 15.11
CA ASP A 182 -22.77 9.48 16.26
C ASP A 182 -21.81 10.60 16.64
N PHE A 183 -22.33 11.77 16.99
CA PHE A 183 -21.54 12.95 17.34
C PHE A 183 -21.88 13.52 18.72
N ASP A 184 -20.85 13.92 19.48
CA ASP A 184 -20.98 14.82 20.63
C ASP A 184 -20.80 16.27 20.16
N SER A 185 -21.93 16.94 19.94
CA SER A 185 -21.95 18.31 19.39
C SER A 185 -21.34 19.37 20.31
N ALA A 186 -21.02 19.05 21.58
CA ALA A 186 -20.40 19.99 22.52
C ALA A 186 -18.92 19.72 22.77
N MET A 187 -18.38 18.61 22.28
CA MET A 187 -17.03 18.14 22.58
C MET A 187 -16.17 18.01 21.33
N ILE A 188 -14.89 18.33 21.48
CA ILE A 188 -13.81 18.01 20.56
C ILE A 188 -12.85 17.08 21.28
N TYR A 189 -12.73 15.87 20.79
CA TYR A 189 -11.85 14.83 21.32
C TYR A 189 -10.50 14.86 20.62
N GLY A 190 -9.44 14.50 21.33
CA GLY A 190 -8.15 14.25 20.72
C GLY A 190 -7.27 13.37 21.59
N GLN A 191 -6.03 13.17 21.14
CA GLN A 191 -5.09 12.22 21.73
C GLN A 191 -4.42 12.65 23.03
N TYR A 192 -4.83 13.78 23.61
CA TYR A 192 -4.16 14.39 24.78
C TYR A 192 -5.17 14.80 25.85
N GLY A 193 -4.66 14.95 27.09
CA GLY A 193 -5.42 15.50 28.21
C GLY A 193 -5.54 14.56 29.41
N ALA A 194 -6.23 15.03 30.44
CA ALA A 194 -6.21 14.43 31.79
C ALA A 194 -6.69 12.97 31.88
N GLY A 195 -7.35 12.43 30.83
CA GLY A 195 -7.76 11.03 30.76
C GLY A 195 -6.67 10.06 30.27
N LYS A 196 -5.52 10.56 29.79
CA LYS A 196 -4.38 9.78 29.25
C LYS A 196 -3.14 9.83 30.18
N ASP A 197 -3.32 10.08 31.47
CA ASP A 197 -2.23 10.42 32.40
C ASP A 197 -1.36 11.61 31.93
N ASP A 198 -1.95 12.51 31.13
CA ASP A 198 -1.31 13.69 30.54
C ASP A 198 -1.76 14.99 31.23
N ALA A 199 -1.00 16.07 31.07
CA ALA A 199 -1.34 17.37 31.61
C ALA A 199 -2.71 17.83 31.05
N PRO A 200 -3.57 18.49 31.85
CA PRO A 200 -4.85 19.01 31.36
C PRO A 200 -4.67 19.92 30.14
N LEU A 201 -5.64 19.90 29.23
CA LEU A 201 -5.67 20.82 28.10
C LEU A 201 -6.14 22.20 28.54
N HIS A 202 -5.67 23.24 27.86
CA HIS A 202 -6.13 24.61 28.08
C HIS A 202 -7.46 24.82 27.36
N THR A 203 -8.57 24.64 28.07
CA THR A 203 -9.93 24.77 27.52
C THR A 203 -10.34 26.19 27.07
N PRO A 204 -9.96 27.30 27.75
CA PRO A 204 -10.51 28.62 27.42
C PRO A 204 -10.30 29.10 25.98
N PRO A 205 -9.13 28.90 25.33
CA PRO A 205 -8.96 29.17 23.90
C PRO A 205 -10.03 28.52 23.03
N MET A 206 -10.23 27.20 23.18
CA MET A 206 -11.19 26.45 22.36
C MET A 206 -12.63 26.93 22.58
N VAL A 207 -13.08 27.00 23.84
CA VAL A 207 -14.45 27.46 24.14
C VAL A 207 -14.70 28.89 23.64
N THR A 208 -13.71 29.78 23.73
CA THR A 208 -13.87 31.17 23.31
C THR A 208 -13.95 31.32 21.79
N TYR A 209 -13.20 30.50 21.03
CA TYR A 209 -13.10 30.62 19.57
C TYR A 209 -14.09 29.75 18.81
N THR A 210 -14.30 28.52 19.26
CA THR A 210 -15.13 27.53 18.54
C THR A 210 -16.46 27.28 19.24
N GLY A 211 -16.53 27.51 20.55
CA GLY A 211 -17.68 27.15 21.39
C GLY A 211 -17.63 25.71 21.91
N TYR A 212 -16.62 24.92 21.53
CA TYR A 212 -16.49 23.53 21.94
C TYR A 212 -15.68 23.37 23.23
N ASN A 213 -16.08 22.40 24.04
CA ASN A 213 -15.24 21.84 25.07
C ASN A 213 -14.21 20.89 24.44
N ILE A 214 -13.12 20.62 25.16
CA ILE A 214 -12.08 19.70 24.70
C ILE A 214 -11.81 18.63 25.75
N GLY A 215 -11.46 17.43 25.28
CA GLY A 215 -11.12 16.32 26.16
C GLY A 215 -10.29 15.26 25.47
N TYR A 216 -9.71 14.38 26.27
CA TYR A 216 -9.11 13.15 25.77
C TYR A 216 -10.21 12.22 25.27
N GLY A 217 -10.05 11.67 24.07
CA GLY A 217 -10.93 10.63 23.52
C GLY A 217 -10.10 9.42 23.12
N ALA A 218 -10.08 8.39 23.96
CA ALA A 218 -9.35 7.15 23.67
C ALA A 218 -9.79 6.51 22.34
N HIS A 219 -11.07 6.67 21.99
CA HIS A 219 -11.67 6.15 20.77
C HIS A 219 -11.26 6.91 19.49
N VAL A 220 -10.70 8.12 19.61
CA VAL A 220 -10.16 8.87 18.46
C VAL A 220 -8.72 8.45 18.14
N ASP A 221 -8.04 7.82 19.11
CA ASP A 221 -6.69 7.26 18.93
C ASP A 221 -6.71 5.87 18.25
N GLY A 222 -7.86 5.19 18.20
CA GLY A 222 -8.02 3.83 17.65
C GLY A 222 -8.75 3.77 16.30
N SER A 223 -8.58 2.69 15.56
CA SER A 223 -9.09 2.50 14.19
C SER A 223 -10.61 2.61 14.06
N GLU A 224 -11.35 2.44 15.16
CA GLU A 224 -12.81 2.52 15.24
C GLU A 224 -13.37 3.82 14.67
N VAL A 225 -12.65 4.94 14.82
CA VAL A 225 -13.08 6.26 14.30
C VAL A 225 -13.20 6.29 12.77
N CYS A 226 -12.50 5.37 12.08
CA CYS A 226 -12.55 5.21 10.63
C CYS A 226 -13.68 4.26 10.20
N ALA A 227 -14.12 3.36 11.09
CA ALA A 227 -14.96 2.21 10.77
C ALA A 227 -16.32 2.60 10.16
N GLY A 228 -16.93 3.69 10.64
CA GLY A 228 -18.25 4.12 10.19
C GLY A 228 -18.31 4.44 8.70
N CYS A 229 -17.22 4.96 8.12
CA CYS A 229 -17.12 5.25 6.69
C CYS A 229 -16.38 4.15 5.90
N HIS A 230 -15.45 3.44 6.53
CA HIS A 230 -14.58 2.44 5.89
C HIS A 230 -15.10 0.99 6.03
N SER A 231 -16.41 0.83 6.17
CA SER A 231 -17.14 -0.41 5.92
C SER A 231 -18.53 -0.05 5.44
N LEU A 232 -18.84 -0.36 4.18
CA LEU A 232 -20.04 0.07 3.48
C LEU A 232 -20.80 -1.14 2.97
N VAL A 233 -22.01 -1.28 3.49
CA VAL A 233 -23.03 -2.19 3.01
C VAL A 233 -24.13 -1.37 2.32
N THR A 234 -24.48 -1.79 1.11
CA THR A 234 -25.55 -1.23 0.28
C THR A 234 -26.67 -2.24 0.12
N GLN A 235 -27.87 -1.75 -0.22
CA GLN A 235 -29.03 -2.60 -0.49
C GLN A 235 -29.17 -2.79 -1.99
N THR A 236 -29.32 -4.04 -2.43
CA THR A 236 -29.37 -4.38 -3.84
C THR A 236 -30.74 -4.06 -4.45
N ALA A 237 -30.75 -3.33 -5.56
CA ALA A 237 -31.88 -3.18 -6.46
C ALA A 237 -31.75 -4.12 -7.68
N ASP A 238 -32.89 -4.62 -8.19
CA ASP A 238 -32.92 -5.40 -9.43
C ASP A 238 -32.77 -4.52 -10.69
N MET A 239 -32.87 -5.14 -11.87
CA MET A 239 -32.68 -4.43 -13.14
C MET A 239 -33.78 -3.41 -13.44
N GLU A 240 -34.93 -3.55 -12.79
CA GLU A 240 -36.08 -2.66 -12.85
C GLU A 240 -36.07 -1.61 -11.72
N GLY A 241 -35.05 -1.62 -10.86
CA GLY A 241 -34.91 -0.71 -9.73
C GLY A 241 -35.72 -1.14 -8.50
N ASN A 242 -36.28 -2.34 -8.43
CA ASN A 242 -37.00 -2.76 -7.23
C ASN A 242 -36.02 -3.24 -6.15
N PRO A 243 -36.24 -2.90 -4.86
CA PRO A 243 -35.47 -3.45 -3.76
C PRO A 243 -35.61 -4.98 -3.70
N THR A 244 -34.47 -5.68 -3.66
CA THR A 244 -34.43 -7.14 -3.53
C THR A 244 -34.50 -7.61 -2.07
N GLY A 245 -34.18 -6.71 -1.14
CA GLY A 245 -33.98 -7.01 0.28
C GLY A 245 -32.65 -7.70 0.60
N GLN A 246 -31.72 -7.78 -0.37
CA GLN A 246 -30.36 -8.27 -0.17
C GLN A 246 -29.43 -7.13 0.21
N ASP A 247 -28.46 -7.44 1.07
CA ASP A 247 -27.35 -6.58 1.42
C ASP A 247 -26.11 -7.01 0.61
N TYR A 248 -25.39 -6.03 0.08
CA TYR A 248 -24.13 -6.22 -0.61
C TYR A 248 -23.00 -5.47 0.10
N VAL A 249 -21.89 -6.17 0.34
CA VAL A 249 -20.70 -5.58 0.95
C VAL A 249 -19.89 -4.89 -0.14
N GLU A 250 -20.13 -3.59 -0.31
CA GLU A 250 -19.44 -2.78 -1.32
C GLU A 250 -17.98 -2.53 -0.91
N GLN A 251 -17.76 -2.20 0.36
CA GLN A 251 -16.43 -1.90 0.90
C GLN A 251 -16.32 -2.47 2.31
N ALA A 252 -15.18 -3.06 2.65
CA ALA A 252 -14.99 -3.74 3.92
C ALA A 252 -13.65 -3.40 4.59
N THR A 253 -13.00 -2.29 4.26
CA THR A 253 -11.62 -1.98 4.71
C THR A 253 -11.39 -2.15 6.22
N TYR A 254 -12.30 -1.67 7.07
CA TYR A 254 -12.17 -1.87 8.52
C TYR A 254 -12.36 -3.34 8.93
N HIS A 255 -13.32 -4.07 8.35
CA HIS A 255 -13.45 -5.50 8.59
C HIS A 255 -12.23 -6.30 8.05
N GLU A 256 -11.64 -5.89 6.93
CA GLU A 256 -10.41 -6.46 6.40
C GLU A 256 -9.26 -6.24 7.40
N TRP A 257 -9.19 -5.08 8.06
CA TRP A 257 -8.27 -4.81 9.17
C TRP A 257 -8.55 -5.65 10.43
N LEU A 258 -9.82 -5.82 10.81
CA LEU A 258 -10.19 -6.73 11.90
C LEU A 258 -9.75 -8.18 11.61
N ASN A 259 -9.77 -8.58 10.34
CA ASN A 259 -9.26 -9.89 9.89
C ASN A 259 -7.78 -9.82 9.50
N SER A 260 -6.95 -9.17 10.32
CA SER A 260 -5.52 -9.07 10.12
C SER A 260 -4.75 -9.22 11.42
N ALA A 261 -3.43 -9.37 11.32
CA ALA A 261 -2.52 -9.36 12.45
C ALA A 261 -2.42 -7.97 13.11
N TYR A 262 -2.95 -6.91 12.49
CA TYR A 262 -2.85 -5.54 12.99
C TYR A 262 -4.05 -5.10 13.82
N ALA A 263 -5.13 -5.89 13.86
CA ALA A 263 -6.23 -5.68 14.79
C ALA A 263 -5.75 -5.66 16.25
N ASP A 264 -6.54 -5.08 17.15
CA ASP A 264 -6.24 -4.98 18.58
C ASP A 264 -5.84 -6.31 19.24
N ASP A 265 -6.48 -7.41 18.83
CA ASP A 265 -6.24 -8.76 19.32
C ASP A 265 -5.32 -9.59 18.39
N GLY A 266 -4.78 -8.96 17.35
CA GLY A 266 -3.84 -9.53 16.40
C GLY A 266 -2.41 -9.68 16.94
N GLU A 267 -1.54 -10.34 16.17
CA GLU A 267 -0.16 -10.62 16.58
C GLU A 267 0.77 -9.39 16.54
N SER A 268 0.39 -8.34 15.82
CA SER A 268 1.16 -7.10 15.64
C SER A 268 0.25 -5.87 15.60
N PRO A 269 -0.47 -5.56 16.71
CA PRO A 269 -1.46 -4.49 16.74
C PRO A 269 -0.91 -3.17 16.20
N THR A 270 -1.59 -2.61 15.20
CA THR A 270 -1.22 -1.38 14.49
C THR A 270 -2.49 -0.71 14.01
N GLU A 271 -2.70 0.54 14.44
CA GLU A 271 -3.92 1.27 14.14
C GLU A 271 -3.87 1.88 12.72
N CYS A 272 -5.04 2.18 12.15
CA CYS A 272 -5.16 2.94 10.90
C CYS A 272 -4.34 4.24 10.95
N GLN A 273 -4.38 4.93 12.10
CA GLN A 273 -3.64 6.16 12.36
C GLN A 273 -2.12 5.96 12.36
N ASP A 274 -1.60 4.80 12.73
CA ASP A 274 -0.16 4.56 12.76
C ASP A 274 0.46 4.60 11.35
N CYS A 275 -0.30 4.17 10.34
CA CYS A 275 0.12 4.22 8.93
C CYS A 275 -0.33 5.50 8.22
N HIS A 276 -1.59 5.93 8.39
CA HIS A 276 -2.18 7.03 7.62
C HIS A 276 -2.01 8.40 8.29
N MET A 277 -1.65 8.43 9.58
CA MET A 277 -1.39 9.63 10.37
C MET A 277 -0.06 9.53 11.12
N PRO A 278 1.07 9.32 10.40
CA PRO A 278 2.31 8.90 11.01
C PRO A 278 2.79 9.87 12.08
N LYS A 279 3.24 9.30 13.20
CA LYS A 279 3.57 10.03 14.42
C LYS A 279 4.94 10.72 14.31
N VAL A 280 5.03 11.85 14.99
CA VAL A 280 6.26 12.56 15.33
C VAL A 280 6.48 12.36 16.83
N GLU A 281 7.59 11.72 17.21
CA GLU A 281 7.85 11.35 18.61
C GLU A 281 8.36 12.50 19.49
N GLU A 282 8.75 13.62 18.88
CA GLU A 282 9.17 14.82 19.61
C GLU A 282 7.97 15.70 20.05
N GLY A 283 8.26 16.61 20.98
CA GLY A 283 7.27 17.55 21.49
C GLY A 283 6.91 18.63 20.48
N VAL A 284 5.63 18.72 20.12
CA VAL A 284 5.06 19.74 19.21
C VAL A 284 4.04 20.61 19.96
N VAL A 285 4.14 21.93 19.84
CA VAL A 285 3.11 22.85 20.35
C VAL A 285 1.92 22.80 19.40
N ILE A 286 0.75 22.40 19.91
CA ILE A 286 -0.40 22.02 19.06
C ILE A 286 -1.32 23.17 18.64
N SER A 287 -1.05 24.41 19.07
CA SER A 287 -1.88 25.58 18.73
C SER A 287 -1.05 26.85 18.64
N SER A 288 -1.25 27.58 17.55
CA SER A 288 -0.67 28.92 17.34
C SER A 288 -1.37 29.98 18.19
N GLY A 289 -0.76 31.17 18.29
CA GLY A 289 -1.32 32.31 19.03
C GLY A 289 -1.13 32.29 20.55
N TYR A 290 -0.60 31.20 21.12
CA TYR A 290 -0.46 31.02 22.58
C TYR A 290 0.94 30.54 22.98
N LEU A 291 1.87 31.48 23.21
CA LEU A 291 3.26 31.21 23.60
C LEU A 291 3.46 30.53 24.96
N PHE A 292 2.39 30.35 25.75
CA PHE A 292 2.46 29.68 27.03
C PHE A 292 2.17 28.17 26.94
N LEU A 293 1.74 27.66 25.78
CA LEU A 293 1.40 26.26 25.62
C LEU A 293 2.66 25.39 25.61
N GLU A 294 2.65 24.33 26.41
CA GLU A 294 3.70 23.33 26.38
C GLU A 294 3.54 22.35 25.21
N PRO A 295 4.65 21.83 24.66
CA PRO A 295 4.62 20.82 23.61
C PRO A 295 3.96 19.51 24.07
N ARG A 296 3.37 18.77 23.12
CA ARG A 296 2.75 17.45 23.32
C ARG A 296 3.42 16.41 22.42
N GLN A 297 3.46 15.16 22.89
CA GLN A 297 4.09 14.05 22.17
C GLN A 297 3.42 12.71 22.55
N PRO A 298 3.39 11.72 21.63
CA PRO A 298 3.71 11.86 20.22
C PRO A 298 2.65 12.68 19.48
N TYR A 299 3.00 13.34 18.39
CA TYR A 299 2.11 14.16 17.55
C TYR A 299 1.72 13.45 16.25
N SER A 300 0.44 13.37 15.93
CA SER A 300 -0.06 12.66 14.74
C SER A 300 -0.23 13.62 13.57
N LYS A 301 0.47 13.35 12.46
CA LYS A 301 0.31 14.13 11.21
C LYS A 301 -1.04 13.82 10.56
N HIS A 302 -1.61 14.79 9.85
CA HIS A 302 -2.89 14.62 9.15
C HIS A 302 -2.65 14.39 7.64
N LEU A 303 -1.73 13.47 7.31
CA LEU A 303 -1.39 13.19 5.90
C LEU A 303 -2.55 12.50 5.17
N LEU A 304 -3.18 11.50 5.82
CA LEU A 304 -4.42 10.86 5.38
C LEU A 304 -4.36 10.34 3.93
N VAL A 305 -3.18 9.87 3.51
CA VAL A 305 -2.94 9.39 2.14
C VAL A 305 -3.42 7.96 1.95
N GLY A 306 -3.88 7.66 0.73
CA GLY A 306 -4.28 6.33 0.28
C GLY A 306 -3.52 5.94 -0.99
N GLY A 307 -4.22 5.43 -2.02
CA GLY A 307 -3.60 5.08 -3.30
C GLY A 307 -3.99 5.96 -4.50
N ASN A 308 -4.98 6.85 -4.39
CA ASN A 308 -5.59 7.51 -5.57
C ASN A 308 -4.79 8.73 -6.07
N VAL A 309 -3.54 8.51 -6.49
CA VAL A 309 -2.66 9.56 -7.05
C VAL A 309 -3.32 10.27 -8.22
N GLN A 310 -3.97 9.53 -9.12
CA GLN A 310 -4.62 10.08 -10.30
C GLN A 310 -5.65 11.18 -9.96
N MET A 311 -6.51 10.97 -8.97
CA MET A 311 -7.47 12.00 -8.55
C MET A 311 -6.78 13.20 -7.88
N LEU A 312 -5.70 12.96 -7.13
CA LEU A 312 -4.92 14.06 -6.56
C LEU A 312 -4.28 14.92 -7.66
N GLU A 313 -3.81 14.32 -8.76
CA GLU A 313 -3.29 15.05 -9.92
C GLU A 313 -4.39 15.83 -10.63
N ILE A 314 -5.55 15.21 -10.90
CA ILE A 314 -6.73 15.92 -11.46
C ILE A 314 -7.09 17.13 -10.58
N MET A 315 -7.14 16.95 -9.25
CA MET A 315 -7.43 18.03 -8.31
C MET A 315 -6.37 19.13 -8.35
N ARG A 316 -5.08 18.76 -8.36
CA ARG A 316 -3.93 19.67 -8.40
C ARG A 316 -3.92 20.53 -9.65
N GLU A 317 -4.34 19.99 -10.79
CA GLU A 317 -4.37 20.69 -12.08
C GLU A 317 -5.62 21.57 -12.25
N ASN A 318 -6.67 21.34 -11.45
CA ASN A 318 -7.99 21.95 -11.63
C ASN A 318 -8.53 22.64 -10.36
N ILE A 319 -7.65 23.24 -9.55
CA ILE A 319 -7.96 23.87 -8.25
C ILE A 319 -9.12 24.87 -8.36
N ASP A 320 -9.02 25.83 -9.27
CA ASP A 320 -10.03 26.89 -9.43
C ASP A 320 -11.36 26.34 -9.97
N GLU A 321 -11.30 25.42 -10.94
CA GLU A 321 -12.49 24.83 -11.57
C GLU A 321 -13.28 23.97 -10.58
N LEU A 322 -12.59 23.22 -9.72
CA LEU A 322 -13.19 22.36 -8.70
C LEU A 322 -13.47 23.10 -7.38
N GLY A 323 -13.04 24.37 -7.24
CA GLY A 323 -13.22 25.17 -6.04
C GLY A 323 -12.48 24.63 -4.82
N LEU A 324 -11.25 24.15 -5.01
CA LEU A 324 -10.41 23.55 -3.97
C LEU A 324 -9.69 24.64 -3.17
N SER A 325 -9.45 24.38 -1.89
CA SER A 325 -8.82 25.34 -0.96
C SER A 325 -7.32 25.08 -0.74
N ALA A 326 -6.78 24.00 -1.31
CA ALA A 326 -5.37 23.66 -1.22
C ALA A 326 -4.58 24.26 -2.37
N THR A 327 -3.31 24.57 -2.12
CA THR A 327 -2.38 25.05 -3.15
C THR A 327 -1.78 23.90 -3.94
N GLU A 328 -1.17 24.20 -5.08
CA GLU A 328 -0.43 23.23 -5.88
C GLU A 328 0.66 22.53 -5.05
N GLU A 329 1.42 23.26 -4.23
CA GLU A 329 2.52 22.69 -3.43
C GLU A 329 2.01 21.72 -2.35
N GLN A 330 0.82 21.95 -1.82
CA GLN A 330 0.17 21.06 -0.85
C GLN A 330 -0.28 19.76 -1.52
N PHE A 331 -0.85 19.85 -2.72
CA PHE A 331 -1.13 18.68 -3.54
C PHE A 331 0.14 17.95 -3.93
N ASP A 332 1.20 18.64 -4.38
CA ASP A 332 2.48 18.04 -4.75
C ASP A 332 3.07 17.24 -3.56
N SER A 333 2.94 17.76 -2.34
CA SER A 333 3.35 17.06 -1.11
C SER A 333 2.50 15.80 -0.86
N THR A 334 1.18 15.90 -1.02
CA THR A 334 0.24 14.78 -0.82
C THR A 334 0.44 13.69 -1.85
N ILE A 335 0.66 14.05 -3.11
CA ILE A 335 1.02 13.14 -4.20
C ILE A 335 2.32 12.42 -3.89
N ALA A 336 3.35 13.15 -3.43
CA ALA A 336 4.63 12.55 -3.06
C ALA A 336 4.48 11.55 -1.90
N TRP A 337 3.72 11.86 -0.86
CA TRP A 337 3.43 10.93 0.24
C TRP A 337 2.62 9.72 -0.21
N THR A 338 1.65 9.91 -1.10
CA THR A 338 0.83 8.82 -1.68
C THR A 338 1.71 7.86 -2.48
N ARG A 339 2.62 8.38 -3.31
CA ARG A 339 3.61 7.58 -4.04
C ARG A 339 4.60 6.88 -3.13
N ASP A 340 5.05 7.53 -2.07
CA ASP A 340 5.94 6.94 -1.07
C ASP A 340 5.28 5.73 -0.38
N LEU A 341 4.02 5.88 0.05
CA LEU A 341 3.21 4.80 0.61
C LEU A 341 3.08 3.61 -0.36
N LEU A 342 2.72 3.88 -1.62
CA LEU A 342 2.61 2.85 -2.67
C LEU A 342 3.95 2.13 -2.90
N ARG A 343 5.06 2.88 -2.95
CA ARG A 343 6.39 2.34 -3.28
C ARG A 343 7.03 1.55 -2.16
N HIS A 344 6.79 1.93 -0.91
CA HIS A 344 7.58 1.44 0.21
C HIS A 344 6.75 0.67 1.24
N GLU A 345 5.45 0.96 1.38
CA GLU A 345 4.62 0.43 2.48
C GLU A 345 3.46 -0.45 2.02
N THR A 346 3.40 -0.83 0.74
CA THR A 346 2.22 -1.52 0.17
C THR A 346 2.47 -2.99 -0.19
N VAL A 347 3.40 -3.29 -1.10
CA VAL A 347 3.69 -4.68 -1.54
C VAL A 347 5.19 -4.97 -1.51
N GLU A 348 5.57 -6.07 -0.85
CA GLU A 348 6.87 -6.70 -1.02
C GLU A 348 6.83 -7.68 -2.20
N LEU A 349 7.83 -7.61 -3.08
CA LEU A 349 7.93 -8.40 -4.32
C LEU A 349 9.21 -9.25 -4.29
N LEU A 350 9.07 -10.55 -4.50
CA LEU A 350 10.17 -11.50 -4.58
C LEU A 350 10.05 -12.38 -5.84
N VAL A 351 11.18 -12.66 -6.48
CA VAL A 351 11.25 -13.62 -7.60
C VAL A 351 12.05 -14.83 -7.16
N GLU A 352 11.47 -16.02 -7.31
CA GLU A 352 11.98 -17.28 -6.81
C GLU A 352 12.22 -18.26 -7.96
N GLU A 353 13.22 -19.13 -7.77
CA GLU A 353 13.58 -20.23 -8.67
C GLU A 353 13.68 -19.88 -10.17
N PRO A 354 14.32 -18.75 -10.56
CA PRO A 354 14.40 -18.37 -11.96
C PRO A 354 15.32 -19.29 -12.74
N THR A 355 14.81 -19.90 -13.81
CA THR A 355 15.60 -20.71 -14.74
C THR A 355 15.27 -20.38 -16.18
N TRP A 356 16.23 -20.59 -17.07
CA TRP A 356 16.00 -20.51 -18.51
C TRP A 356 16.74 -21.66 -19.19
N VAL A 357 16.00 -22.60 -19.77
CA VAL A 357 16.54 -23.79 -20.43
C VAL A 357 16.02 -23.83 -21.85
N ASP A 358 16.95 -23.79 -22.81
CA ASP A 358 16.64 -23.69 -24.23
C ASP A 358 15.64 -22.53 -24.50
N ASP A 359 14.40 -22.84 -24.88
CA ASP A 359 13.34 -21.87 -25.23
C ASP A 359 12.32 -21.63 -24.10
N LEU A 360 12.59 -22.10 -22.87
CA LEU A 360 11.66 -22.01 -21.75
C LEU A 360 12.29 -21.31 -20.54
N GLY A 361 11.74 -20.14 -20.19
CA GLY A 361 11.98 -19.45 -18.94
C GLY A 361 10.94 -19.82 -17.88
N THR A 362 11.36 -20.16 -16.67
CA THR A 362 10.45 -20.40 -15.53
C THR A 362 10.85 -19.56 -14.33
N LEU A 363 9.88 -19.04 -13.60
CA LEU A 363 10.09 -18.38 -12.30
C LEU A 363 8.79 -18.39 -11.49
N SER A 364 8.89 -18.12 -10.19
CA SER A 364 7.72 -17.81 -9.36
C SER A 364 7.80 -16.37 -8.87
N VAL A 365 6.70 -15.64 -8.95
CA VAL A 365 6.56 -14.29 -8.42
C VAL A 365 5.75 -14.35 -7.14
N SER A 366 6.38 -13.97 -6.04
CA SER A 366 5.78 -13.88 -4.71
C SER A 366 5.46 -12.40 -4.41
N VAL A 367 4.18 -12.09 -4.16
CA VAL A 367 3.71 -10.75 -3.76
C VAL A 367 3.09 -10.79 -2.37
N ARG A 368 3.66 -10.04 -1.44
CA ARG A 368 3.20 -9.97 -0.05
C ARG A 368 2.62 -8.60 0.24
N ASN A 369 1.38 -8.56 0.73
CA ASN A 369 0.73 -7.34 1.19
C ASN A 369 1.32 -6.90 2.53
N LYS A 370 1.71 -5.63 2.62
CA LYS A 370 2.17 -5.01 3.87
C LYS A 370 1.06 -4.25 4.62
N ALA A 371 -0.04 -3.94 3.94
CA ALA A 371 -1.17 -3.23 4.53
C ALA A 371 -1.98 -4.12 5.48
N GLY A 372 -2.64 -3.50 6.45
CA GLY A 372 -3.52 -4.18 7.41
C GLY A 372 -4.84 -4.64 6.83
N HIS A 373 -5.19 -4.22 5.63
CA HIS A 373 -6.42 -4.59 4.92
C HIS A 373 -6.06 -5.21 3.57
N LYS A 374 -7.04 -5.66 2.78
CA LYS A 374 -6.72 -6.21 1.46
C LYS A 374 -6.05 -5.15 0.57
N PHE A 375 -5.25 -5.57 -0.41
CA PHE A 375 -4.69 -4.66 -1.41
C PHE A 375 -5.14 -5.04 -2.83
N PRO A 376 -5.79 -4.13 -3.57
CA PRO A 376 -6.25 -2.80 -3.14
C PRO A 376 -7.59 -2.82 -2.37
N SER A 377 -7.71 -2.13 -1.22
CA SER A 377 -8.98 -2.02 -0.47
C SER A 377 -9.87 -0.85 -0.93
N GLY A 378 -11.08 -0.77 -0.38
CA GLY A 378 -12.01 0.34 -0.53
C GLY A 378 -12.88 0.21 -1.77
N TYR A 379 -13.03 1.31 -2.51
CA TYR A 379 -13.94 1.39 -3.65
C TYR A 379 -13.67 0.29 -4.71
N PRO A 380 -14.69 -0.46 -5.17
CA PRO A 380 -14.50 -1.63 -6.06
C PRO A 380 -13.76 -1.39 -7.38
N ALA A 381 -13.62 -0.15 -7.84
CA ALA A 381 -12.87 0.16 -9.07
C ALA A 381 -11.36 -0.06 -8.97
N ARG A 382 -10.80 -0.17 -7.77
CA ARG A 382 -9.34 -0.28 -7.62
C ARG A 382 -8.85 -1.64 -8.11
N ARG A 383 -7.72 -1.63 -8.85
CA ARG A 383 -7.03 -2.86 -9.25
C ARG A 383 -5.52 -2.75 -9.12
N ALA A 384 -4.87 -3.89 -8.96
CA ALA A 384 -3.43 -4.04 -9.10
C ALA A 384 -3.13 -5.22 -10.02
N TRP A 385 -1.94 -5.27 -10.63
CA TRP A 385 -1.53 -6.42 -11.45
C TRP A 385 -0.02 -6.59 -11.49
N ILE A 386 0.41 -7.78 -11.92
CA ILE A 386 1.82 -8.11 -12.14
C ILE A 386 2.15 -7.92 -13.63
N GLU A 387 3.22 -7.17 -13.91
CA GLU A 387 3.84 -7.08 -15.24
C GLU A 387 5.17 -7.83 -15.21
N VAL A 388 5.39 -8.70 -16.20
CA VAL A 388 6.64 -9.45 -16.37
C VAL A 388 7.16 -9.23 -17.79
N VAL A 389 8.41 -8.77 -17.90
CA VAL A 389 9.08 -8.51 -19.17
C VAL A 389 10.39 -9.28 -19.22
N ALA A 390 10.48 -10.28 -20.09
CA ALA A 390 11.73 -10.94 -20.43
C ALA A 390 12.35 -10.29 -21.66
N HIS A 391 13.61 -9.87 -21.58
CA HIS A 391 14.33 -9.24 -22.69
C HIS A 391 15.80 -9.64 -22.72
N GLN A 392 16.39 -9.57 -23.92
CA GLN A 392 17.79 -9.90 -24.15
C GLN A 392 18.34 -8.97 -25.24
N ASP A 393 19.54 -8.40 -25.00
CA ASP A 393 20.25 -7.54 -25.95
C ASP A 393 19.43 -6.33 -26.46
N GLY A 394 18.41 -5.91 -25.70
CA GLY A 394 17.50 -4.81 -26.03
C GLY A 394 16.22 -5.23 -26.75
N ASP A 395 16.07 -6.51 -27.11
CA ASP A 395 14.86 -7.07 -27.72
C ASP A 395 13.98 -7.73 -26.65
N THR A 396 12.67 -7.44 -26.69
CA THR A 396 11.67 -8.12 -25.85
C THR A 396 11.44 -9.53 -26.37
N LEU A 397 11.60 -10.51 -25.48
CA LEU A 397 11.37 -11.93 -25.75
C LEU A 397 9.95 -12.35 -25.35
N TRP A 398 9.45 -11.81 -24.23
CA TRP A 398 8.13 -12.11 -23.68
C TRP A 398 7.63 -10.94 -22.82
N HIS A 399 6.34 -10.58 -22.91
CA HIS A 399 5.76 -9.46 -22.16
C HIS A 399 4.30 -9.69 -21.76
N ASN A 400 4.09 -9.96 -20.47
CA ASN A 400 2.76 -10.04 -19.84
C ASN A 400 2.48 -8.83 -18.95
N GLY A 401 1.19 -8.48 -18.82
CA GLY A 401 0.75 -7.34 -18.00
C GLY A 401 1.11 -5.97 -18.59
N LYS A 402 1.36 -5.92 -19.91
CA LYS A 402 1.60 -4.69 -20.65
C LYS A 402 0.40 -3.75 -20.54
N TRP A 403 0.66 -2.46 -20.42
CA TRP A 403 -0.37 -1.42 -20.54
C TRP A 403 0.04 -0.35 -21.57
N GLU A 404 -0.94 0.37 -22.10
CA GLU A 404 -0.78 1.40 -23.14
C GLU A 404 -1.39 2.75 -22.72
N ASP A 405 -1.18 3.78 -23.56
CA ASP A 405 -1.72 5.12 -23.34
C ASP A 405 -3.21 5.08 -23.00
N GLY A 406 -3.63 5.83 -21.97
CA GLY A 406 -4.98 5.74 -21.42
C GLY A 406 -5.17 4.64 -20.38
N GLY A 407 -4.09 3.98 -19.95
CA GLY A 407 -4.11 3.05 -18.81
C GLY A 407 -4.78 1.70 -19.10
N PHE A 408 -4.88 1.34 -20.38
CA PHE A 408 -5.49 0.10 -20.84
C PHE A 408 -4.53 -1.07 -20.68
N LEU A 409 -4.93 -2.14 -20.00
CA LEU A 409 -4.16 -3.38 -19.96
C LEU A 409 -4.39 -4.16 -21.26
N VAL A 410 -3.30 -4.60 -21.87
CA VAL A 410 -3.34 -5.47 -23.06
C VAL A 410 -3.70 -6.88 -22.62
N GLY A 411 -4.59 -7.54 -23.37
CA GLY A 411 -5.07 -8.89 -23.07
C GLY A 411 -6.34 -8.92 -22.21
N VAL A 412 -6.71 -7.80 -21.58
CA VAL A 412 -7.87 -7.69 -20.68
C VAL A 412 -9.04 -6.96 -21.37
N ASP A 413 -10.29 -7.34 -21.06
CA ASP A 413 -11.49 -6.62 -21.51
C ASP A 413 -11.62 -5.27 -20.78
N GLU A 414 -11.04 -4.23 -21.36
CA GLU A 414 -11.13 -2.85 -20.88
C GLU A 414 -12.35 -2.08 -21.39
N GLY A 415 -12.94 -2.54 -22.50
CA GLY A 415 -14.04 -1.86 -23.17
C GLY A 415 -15.42 -2.37 -22.75
N GLY A 416 -15.47 -3.46 -21.98
CA GLY A 416 -16.69 -4.12 -21.54
C GLY A 416 -16.61 -4.64 -20.10
N LEU A 417 -17.75 -5.16 -19.65
CA LEU A 417 -17.91 -5.86 -18.37
C LEU A 417 -18.25 -7.34 -18.59
N SER A 418 -18.27 -7.81 -19.83
CA SER A 418 -18.74 -9.16 -20.15
C SER A 418 -17.76 -10.25 -19.75
N THR A 419 -16.48 -9.90 -19.64
CA THR A 419 -15.39 -10.79 -19.23
C THR A 419 -14.47 -10.09 -18.24
N PHE A 420 -13.74 -10.88 -17.47
CA PHE A 420 -12.73 -10.44 -16.52
C PHE A 420 -11.68 -11.55 -16.38
N GLU A 421 -10.46 -11.17 -16.01
CA GLU A 421 -9.38 -12.13 -15.80
C GLU A 421 -9.70 -13.01 -14.57
N PRO A 422 -9.56 -14.34 -14.64
CA PRO A 422 -9.60 -15.17 -13.44
C PRO A 422 -8.41 -14.86 -12.51
N HIS A 423 -8.35 -15.54 -11.37
CA HIS A 423 -7.09 -15.64 -10.64
C HIS A 423 -6.27 -16.77 -11.29
N TYR A 424 -5.01 -16.48 -11.61
CA TYR A 424 -4.07 -17.41 -12.22
C TYR A 424 -3.07 -17.93 -11.19
N THR A 425 -2.91 -19.25 -11.16
CA THR A 425 -1.81 -19.94 -10.46
C THR A 425 -0.59 -20.06 -11.38
N ASP A 426 -0.83 -20.45 -12.62
CA ASP A 426 0.17 -20.58 -13.68
C ASP A 426 -0.16 -19.60 -14.82
N ILE A 427 0.84 -18.86 -15.29
CA ILE A 427 0.78 -17.98 -16.45
C ILE A 427 1.75 -18.51 -17.51
N VAL A 428 1.21 -18.89 -18.67
CA VAL A 428 1.97 -19.47 -19.78
C VAL A 428 1.83 -18.69 -21.09
N GLU A 429 0.79 -17.85 -21.20
CA GLU A 429 0.58 -16.95 -22.34
C GLU A 429 0.72 -15.47 -21.93
N GLU A 430 1.06 -14.60 -22.88
CA GLU A 430 1.26 -13.15 -22.63
C GLU A 430 -0.03 -12.41 -22.23
N ASP A 431 -1.19 -12.92 -22.65
CA ASP A 431 -2.51 -12.34 -22.40
C ASP A 431 -3.18 -12.84 -21.11
N GLU A 432 -2.58 -13.80 -20.39
CA GLU A 432 -3.04 -14.25 -19.06
C GLU A 432 -2.50 -13.31 -17.97
N VAL A 433 -3.24 -12.25 -17.63
CA VAL A 433 -2.73 -11.22 -16.71
C VAL A 433 -3.25 -11.45 -15.30
N GLN A 434 -2.35 -11.60 -14.32
CA GLN A 434 -2.75 -11.65 -12.90
C GLN A 434 -3.22 -10.27 -12.44
N VAL A 435 -4.54 -10.06 -12.46
CA VAL A 435 -5.19 -8.85 -11.96
C VAL A 435 -5.82 -9.12 -10.59
N TYR A 436 -5.42 -8.35 -9.58
CA TYR A 436 -5.99 -8.31 -8.25
C TYR A 436 -7.10 -7.24 -8.20
N GLU A 437 -8.35 -7.68 -8.13
CA GLU A 437 -9.53 -6.81 -8.20
C GLU A 437 -10.76 -7.46 -7.54
N LEU A 438 -11.78 -6.64 -7.28
CA LEU A 438 -13.13 -7.12 -6.96
C LEU A 438 -14.01 -6.98 -8.20
N VAL A 439 -14.73 -8.05 -8.57
CA VAL A 439 -15.70 -8.07 -9.67
C VAL A 439 -17.08 -8.35 -9.10
N ALA A 440 -17.85 -7.28 -8.91
CA ALA A 440 -19.25 -7.35 -8.50
C ALA A 440 -20.12 -7.89 -9.65
N VAL A 441 -21.17 -8.63 -9.31
CA VAL A 441 -22.21 -9.09 -10.24
C VAL A 441 -23.59 -8.64 -9.80
N ASP A 442 -24.46 -8.40 -10.78
CA ASP A 442 -25.87 -8.07 -10.53
C ASP A 442 -26.71 -9.30 -10.16
N VAL A 443 -28.01 -9.10 -9.95
CA VAL A 443 -28.98 -10.16 -9.62
C VAL A 443 -29.10 -11.25 -10.70
N THR A 444 -28.59 -11.02 -11.91
CA THR A 444 -28.55 -11.99 -13.01
C THR A 444 -27.24 -12.80 -13.04
N GLY A 445 -26.26 -12.40 -12.24
CA GLY A 445 -24.90 -12.96 -12.25
C GLY A 445 -23.99 -12.33 -13.31
N THR A 446 -24.39 -11.20 -13.91
CA THR A 446 -23.57 -10.47 -14.90
C THR A 446 -22.70 -9.45 -14.19
N PRO A 447 -21.40 -9.29 -14.55
CA PRO A 447 -20.57 -8.27 -13.93
C PRO A 447 -21.14 -6.87 -14.10
N THR A 448 -21.09 -6.08 -13.03
CA THR A 448 -21.66 -4.73 -12.98
C THR A 448 -20.70 -3.76 -12.31
N ASN A 449 -20.69 -2.52 -12.79
CA ASN A 449 -20.07 -1.39 -12.12
C ASN A 449 -21.10 -0.46 -11.48
N VAL A 450 -22.40 -0.74 -11.62
CA VAL A 450 -23.48 -0.03 -10.91
C VAL A 450 -23.57 -0.60 -9.50
N LEU A 451 -23.30 0.24 -8.50
CA LEU A 451 -23.13 -0.16 -7.10
C LEU A 451 -24.44 -0.67 -6.50
N GLU A 452 -25.55 0.02 -6.77
CA GLU A 452 -26.86 -0.38 -6.26
C GLU A 452 -27.36 -1.70 -6.88
N ARG A 453 -26.85 -2.08 -8.06
CA ARG A 453 -27.19 -3.37 -8.70
C ARG A 453 -26.37 -4.54 -8.18
N ALA A 454 -25.28 -4.30 -7.46
CA ALA A 454 -24.40 -5.37 -6.99
C ALA A 454 -25.15 -6.27 -6.01
N ALA A 455 -25.19 -7.57 -6.31
CA ALA A 455 -25.89 -8.61 -5.55
C ALA A 455 -24.95 -9.71 -5.02
N GLY A 456 -23.73 -9.75 -5.56
CA GLY A 456 -22.68 -10.70 -5.19
C GLY A 456 -21.38 -10.37 -5.91
N SER A 457 -20.39 -11.24 -5.79
CA SER A 457 -19.09 -11.06 -6.46
C SER A 457 -18.72 -12.33 -7.20
N ALA A 458 -18.26 -12.19 -8.45
CA ALA A 458 -17.71 -13.30 -9.23
C ALA A 458 -16.24 -13.57 -8.90
N LYS A 459 -15.54 -12.54 -8.41
CA LYS A 459 -14.12 -12.57 -8.06
C LYS A 459 -13.84 -11.54 -6.96
N ASP A 460 -13.08 -11.95 -5.96
CA ASP A 460 -12.36 -11.07 -5.04
C ASP A 460 -11.08 -11.82 -4.66
N ASN A 461 -10.03 -11.59 -5.44
CA ASN A 461 -8.70 -12.16 -5.25
C ASN A 461 -7.71 -11.12 -4.73
N ARG A 462 -8.18 -9.96 -4.26
CA ARG A 462 -7.30 -8.89 -3.76
C ARG A 462 -6.37 -9.43 -2.68
N LEU A 463 -5.10 -8.98 -2.69
CA LEU A 463 -4.07 -9.52 -1.81
C LEU A 463 -4.49 -9.41 -0.35
N LEU A 464 -4.42 -10.52 0.39
CA LEU A 464 -4.90 -10.61 1.77
C LEU A 464 -3.91 -9.92 2.73
N PRO A 465 -4.37 -9.31 3.83
CA PRO A 465 -3.46 -8.77 4.84
C PRO A 465 -2.76 -9.88 5.62
N LEU A 466 -1.62 -9.57 6.23
CA LEU A 466 -0.96 -10.46 7.19
C LEU A 466 -1.96 -10.87 8.27
N GLY A 467 -1.99 -12.14 8.67
CA GLY A 467 -2.87 -12.68 9.71
C GLY A 467 -4.30 -13.00 9.25
N PHE A 468 -4.62 -12.84 7.96
CA PHE A 468 -5.95 -13.15 7.45
C PHE A 468 -6.39 -14.60 7.72
N SER A 469 -7.65 -14.77 8.09
CA SER A 469 -8.23 -16.07 8.40
C SER A 469 -9.61 -16.26 7.75
N HIS A 470 -9.77 -17.38 7.05
CA HIS A 470 -11.06 -17.84 6.53
C HIS A 470 -12.07 -18.24 7.62
N ALA A 471 -11.62 -18.38 8.87
CA ALA A 471 -12.44 -18.71 10.02
C ALA A 471 -12.72 -17.51 10.93
N HIS A 472 -12.28 -16.31 10.55
CA HIS A 472 -12.50 -15.11 11.33
C HIS A 472 -14.00 -14.77 11.41
N PRO A 473 -14.52 -14.23 12.52
CA PRO A 473 -15.93 -13.86 12.65
C PRO A 473 -16.45 -12.89 11.57
N VAL A 474 -15.57 -12.06 11.00
CA VAL A 474 -15.90 -11.10 9.92
C VAL A 474 -15.54 -11.62 8.53
N TYR A 475 -15.35 -12.94 8.38
CA TYR A 475 -15.05 -13.53 7.06
C TYR A 475 -16.21 -13.34 6.08
N ASP A 476 -17.44 -13.25 6.56
CA ASP A 476 -18.64 -12.99 5.75
C ASP A 476 -18.58 -11.65 4.99
N THR A 477 -17.92 -10.64 5.54
CA THR A 477 -17.68 -9.35 4.87
C THR A 477 -16.33 -9.25 4.16
N THR A 478 -15.42 -10.21 4.35
CA THR A 478 -14.03 -10.16 3.84
C THR A 478 -13.69 -11.33 2.91
N ARG A 479 -14.71 -11.99 2.37
CA ARG A 479 -14.61 -13.25 1.62
C ARG A 479 -13.59 -13.19 0.49
N VAL A 480 -12.93 -14.31 0.25
CA VAL A 480 -12.25 -14.59 -1.02
C VAL A 480 -13.27 -15.22 -1.95
N GLU A 481 -13.32 -14.75 -3.20
CA GLU A 481 -14.31 -15.21 -4.18
C GLU A 481 -13.64 -15.55 -5.51
N GLY A 482 -14.21 -16.54 -6.22
CA GLY A 482 -13.72 -16.96 -7.53
C GLY A 482 -12.58 -17.97 -7.47
N ALA A 483 -11.75 -17.99 -8.53
CA ALA A 483 -10.72 -19.02 -8.73
C ALA A 483 -9.62 -19.02 -7.66
N ALA A 484 -9.41 -17.91 -6.94
CA ALA A 484 -8.41 -17.81 -5.87
C ALA A 484 -8.67 -18.79 -4.72
N LEU A 485 -9.91 -19.25 -4.52
CA LEU A 485 -10.24 -20.29 -3.53
C LEU A 485 -9.71 -21.69 -3.89
N MET A 486 -9.27 -21.88 -5.13
CA MET A 486 -8.75 -23.15 -5.64
C MET A 486 -7.22 -23.14 -5.77
N ASP A 487 -6.60 -22.02 -5.40
CA ASP A 487 -5.15 -21.85 -5.43
C ASP A 487 -4.57 -22.09 -4.03
N ASP A 488 -3.78 -23.15 -3.89
CA ASP A 488 -3.12 -23.49 -2.63
C ASP A 488 -2.07 -22.41 -2.24
N ASP A 489 -1.39 -21.82 -3.23
CA ASP A 489 -0.38 -20.76 -3.04
C ASP A 489 -1.00 -19.40 -2.62
N PHE A 490 -2.33 -19.27 -2.74
CA PHE A 490 -3.09 -18.14 -2.20
C PHE A 490 -3.79 -18.47 -0.87
N VAL A 491 -4.46 -19.63 -0.79
CA VAL A 491 -5.30 -20.01 0.36
C VAL A 491 -4.46 -20.51 1.53
N GLU A 492 -3.45 -21.35 1.31
CA GLU A 492 -2.60 -21.85 2.40
C GLU A 492 -1.70 -20.73 2.94
N GLU A 493 -1.34 -19.76 2.09
CA GLU A 493 -0.51 -18.59 2.43
C GLU A 493 -1.33 -17.37 2.86
N ALA A 494 -2.65 -17.49 2.99
CA ALA A 494 -3.55 -16.40 3.38
C ALA A 494 -3.10 -15.69 4.66
N ALA A 495 -2.69 -16.45 5.68
CA ALA A 495 -2.20 -15.90 6.94
C ALA A 495 -0.86 -15.15 6.80
N ALA A 496 -0.07 -15.42 5.76
CA ALA A 496 1.15 -14.68 5.44
C ALA A 496 0.89 -13.41 4.61
N GLY A 497 -0.35 -13.21 4.15
CA GLY A 497 -0.71 -12.11 3.25
C GLY A 497 -0.01 -12.19 1.89
N LEU A 498 0.25 -13.42 1.41
CA LEU A 498 1.09 -13.71 0.26
C LEU A 498 0.28 -14.40 -0.84
N ASP A 499 0.60 -14.06 -2.09
CA ASP A 499 0.24 -14.84 -3.28
C ASP A 499 1.53 -15.23 -4.02
N ARG A 500 1.55 -16.43 -4.62
CA ARG A 500 2.67 -16.89 -5.46
C ARG A 500 2.14 -17.35 -6.82
N VAL A 501 2.57 -16.66 -7.87
CA VAL A 501 2.18 -16.95 -9.25
C VAL A 501 3.35 -17.51 -10.04
N HIS A 502 3.13 -18.62 -10.75
CA HIS A 502 4.16 -19.31 -11.51
C HIS A 502 4.12 -18.90 -12.99
N TYR A 503 5.29 -18.57 -13.53
CA TYR A 503 5.42 -18.16 -14.93
C TYR A 503 6.21 -19.20 -15.73
N ALA A 504 5.70 -19.57 -16.90
CA ALA A 504 6.38 -20.41 -17.88
C ALA A 504 6.41 -19.71 -19.25
N MET A 505 7.47 -18.93 -19.47
CA MET A 505 7.66 -18.07 -20.63
C MET A 505 8.30 -18.86 -21.78
N THR A 506 7.53 -19.14 -22.83
CA THR A 506 8.06 -19.79 -24.04
C THR A 506 8.59 -18.75 -25.01
N ALA A 507 9.91 -18.56 -25.05
CA ALA A 507 10.57 -17.64 -25.96
C ALA A 507 12.00 -18.08 -26.28
N THR A 508 12.45 -17.89 -27.52
CA THR A 508 13.79 -18.28 -27.97
C THR A 508 14.79 -17.14 -27.74
N PRO A 509 15.81 -17.32 -26.87
CA PRO A 509 16.88 -16.35 -26.73
C PRO A 509 17.63 -16.15 -28.05
N THR A 510 17.95 -14.89 -28.37
CA THR A 510 18.67 -14.50 -29.59
C THR A 510 20.18 -14.74 -29.49
N SER A 511 20.70 -14.92 -28.27
CA SER A 511 22.11 -15.19 -28.00
C SER A 511 22.32 -16.08 -26.76
N ASN A 512 23.56 -16.53 -26.55
CA ASN A 512 23.96 -17.24 -25.32
C ASN A 512 24.18 -16.27 -24.13
N ALA A 513 23.78 -15.01 -24.24
CA ALA A 513 23.79 -14.07 -23.12
C ALA A 513 22.71 -14.47 -22.10
N ASN A 514 22.75 -13.84 -20.92
CA ASN A 514 21.66 -14.00 -19.97
C ASN A 514 20.40 -13.30 -20.49
N VAL A 515 19.23 -13.82 -20.12
CA VAL A 515 17.96 -13.11 -20.26
C VAL A 515 17.75 -12.25 -19.02
N THR A 516 17.37 -10.99 -19.21
CA THR A 516 16.96 -10.12 -18.11
C THR A 516 15.45 -10.21 -17.97
N VAL A 517 14.96 -10.38 -16.75
CA VAL A 517 13.54 -10.36 -16.45
C VAL A 517 13.27 -9.22 -15.49
N ASP A 518 12.40 -8.30 -15.90
CA ASP A 518 11.86 -7.25 -15.05
C ASP A 518 10.46 -7.66 -14.59
N VAL A 519 10.23 -7.57 -13.27
CA VAL A 519 8.92 -7.85 -12.67
C VAL A 519 8.46 -6.59 -11.94
N ARG A 520 7.22 -6.18 -12.18
CA ARG A 520 6.61 -4.98 -11.59
C ARG A 520 5.23 -5.30 -11.06
N VAL A 521 4.86 -4.64 -9.98
CA VAL A 521 3.48 -4.57 -9.51
C VAL A 521 2.98 -3.16 -9.76
N TRP A 522 1.86 -3.05 -10.47
CA TRP A 522 1.20 -1.80 -10.81
C TRP A 522 -0.10 -1.66 -10.05
N TYR A 523 -0.52 -0.42 -9.80
CA TYR A 523 -1.81 -0.09 -9.18
C TYR A 523 -2.53 0.96 -10.02
N GLN A 524 -3.83 0.81 -10.19
CA GLN A 524 -4.67 1.78 -10.88
C GLN A 524 -5.95 2.04 -10.10
N SER A 525 -6.25 3.33 -9.93
CA SER A 525 -7.38 3.75 -9.12
C SER A 525 -8.67 3.82 -9.93
N MET A 526 -8.65 4.38 -11.15
CA MET A 526 -9.83 4.56 -12.00
C MET A 526 -9.58 3.92 -13.37
N PRO A 527 -9.65 2.58 -13.47
CA PRO A 527 -9.47 1.88 -14.74
C PRO A 527 -10.56 2.26 -15.75
N ALA A 528 -10.22 2.27 -17.04
CA ALA A 528 -11.12 2.67 -18.11
C ALA A 528 -12.44 1.88 -18.10
N ARG A 529 -12.39 0.57 -17.85
CA ARG A 529 -13.56 -0.30 -17.73
C ARG A 529 -14.60 0.16 -16.70
N TRP A 530 -14.17 0.89 -15.65
CA TRP A 530 -15.05 1.38 -14.60
C TRP A 530 -15.70 2.72 -14.96
N VAL A 531 -14.98 3.60 -15.67
CA VAL A 531 -15.46 4.94 -16.02
C VAL A 531 -16.21 4.98 -17.36
N ALA A 532 -15.86 4.10 -18.31
CA ALA A 532 -16.43 4.14 -19.66
C ALA A 532 -17.96 4.02 -19.70
N PRO A 533 -18.62 3.10 -18.96
CA PRO A 533 -20.07 3.00 -18.98
C PRO A 533 -20.80 4.25 -18.44
N MET A 534 -20.14 5.00 -17.55
CA MET A 534 -20.67 6.27 -17.06
C MET A 534 -20.66 7.34 -18.16
N PHE A 535 -19.61 7.39 -18.99
CA PHE A 535 -19.45 8.39 -20.05
C PHE A 535 -20.48 8.26 -21.19
N ASP A 536 -21.19 7.13 -21.29
CA ASP A 536 -22.31 6.96 -22.22
C ASP A 536 -23.54 7.80 -21.82
N ILE A 537 -23.62 8.28 -20.58
CA ILE A 537 -24.74 9.07 -20.06
C ILE A 537 -24.52 10.56 -20.34
N GLN A 538 -25.53 11.20 -20.95
CA GLN A 538 -25.51 12.63 -21.25
C GLN A 538 -25.91 13.44 -20.02
N ASP A 539 -24.92 13.86 -19.23
CA ASP A 539 -25.07 14.74 -18.07
C ASP A 539 -23.83 15.63 -17.88
N SER A 540 -24.04 16.93 -17.62
CA SER A 540 -22.95 17.90 -17.53
C SER A 540 -21.90 17.59 -16.47
N THR A 541 -22.26 16.95 -15.35
CA THR A 541 -21.32 16.54 -14.31
C THR A 541 -20.46 15.37 -14.78
N ILE A 542 -21.07 14.41 -15.48
CA ILE A 542 -20.34 13.28 -16.08
C ILE A 542 -19.40 13.77 -17.18
N GLN A 543 -19.86 14.65 -18.08
CA GLN A 543 -19.00 15.20 -19.14
C GLN A 543 -17.86 16.07 -18.59
N ALA A 544 -18.09 16.81 -17.51
CA ALA A 544 -17.03 17.56 -16.85
C ALA A 544 -15.95 16.62 -16.31
N PHE A 545 -16.34 15.56 -15.58
CA PHE A 545 -15.38 14.56 -15.12
C PHE A 545 -14.69 13.82 -16.27
N GLN A 546 -15.40 13.49 -17.35
CA GLN A 546 -14.81 12.87 -18.53
C GLN A 546 -13.68 13.71 -19.11
N ALA A 547 -13.90 15.02 -19.27
CA ALA A 547 -12.87 15.92 -19.77
C ALA A 547 -11.64 15.95 -18.87
N LEU A 548 -11.83 16.00 -17.55
CA LEU A 548 -10.74 15.97 -16.57
C LEU A 548 -9.96 14.63 -16.61
N PHE A 549 -10.67 13.51 -16.72
CA PHE A 549 -10.08 12.19 -16.82
C PHE A 549 -9.28 12.01 -18.12
N GLU A 550 -9.82 12.46 -19.25
CA GLU A 550 -9.16 12.37 -20.56
C GLU A 550 -7.93 13.29 -20.67
N ASP A 551 -7.94 14.46 -20.02
CA ASP A 551 -6.80 15.40 -20.02
C ASP A 551 -5.62 14.88 -19.17
N GLN A 552 -5.91 14.32 -17.98
CA GLN A 552 -4.88 13.73 -17.12
C GLN A 552 -4.35 12.39 -17.66
N GLY A 553 -5.23 11.58 -18.26
CA GLY A 553 -4.95 10.20 -18.67
C GLY A 553 -5.36 9.18 -17.62
N ALA A 554 -4.80 7.97 -17.67
CA ALA A 554 -5.07 6.93 -16.66
C ALA A 554 -3.89 6.01 -16.38
N ALA A 555 -2.67 6.57 -16.45
CA ALA A 555 -1.46 5.82 -16.17
C ALA A 555 -1.49 5.21 -14.76
N PRO A 556 -1.07 3.94 -14.60
CA PRO A 556 -0.97 3.32 -13.29
C PRO A 556 0.24 3.84 -12.50
N GLU A 557 0.16 3.69 -11.18
CA GLU A 557 1.25 3.95 -10.27
C GLU A 557 2.07 2.68 -10.04
N LEU A 558 3.38 2.80 -10.11
CA LEU A 558 4.29 1.70 -9.80
C LEU A 558 4.27 1.43 -8.29
N VAL A 559 3.99 0.20 -7.88
CA VAL A 559 3.98 -0.23 -6.47
C VAL A 559 5.32 -0.83 -6.12
N SER A 560 5.72 -1.92 -6.78
CA SER A 560 7.00 -2.60 -6.52
C SER A 560 7.66 -3.01 -7.82
N ALA A 561 8.99 -3.14 -7.83
CA ALA A 561 9.73 -3.57 -9.01
C ALA A 561 11.03 -4.26 -8.63
N THR A 562 11.38 -5.31 -9.37
CA THR A 562 12.66 -5.99 -9.27
C THR A 562 13.13 -6.43 -10.66
N SER A 563 14.43 -6.67 -10.79
CA SER A 563 15.04 -7.11 -12.04
C SER A 563 16.11 -8.15 -11.74
N LEU A 564 16.16 -9.21 -12.54
CA LEU A 564 17.11 -10.29 -12.40
C LEU A 564 17.67 -10.73 -13.75
N SER A 565 18.85 -11.36 -13.70
CA SER A 565 19.53 -11.88 -14.89
C SER A 565 19.61 -13.40 -14.79
N ILE A 566 18.99 -14.10 -15.74
CA ILE A 566 18.86 -15.55 -15.78
C ILE A 566 19.83 -16.09 -16.84
N PRO A 567 20.82 -16.91 -16.47
CA PRO A 567 21.68 -17.57 -17.44
C PRO A 567 20.89 -18.55 -18.31
N VAL A 568 21.04 -18.45 -19.64
CA VAL A 568 20.44 -19.40 -20.57
C VAL A 568 21.28 -20.68 -20.60
N THR A 569 20.65 -21.79 -20.23
CA THR A 569 21.27 -23.12 -20.32
C THR A 569 20.86 -23.77 -21.64
N THR A 570 21.76 -23.76 -22.62
CA THR A 570 21.59 -24.49 -23.89
C THR A 570 22.38 -25.80 -23.84
N GLY A 571 21.65 -26.93 -23.78
CA GLY A 571 22.24 -28.27 -23.76
C GLY A 571 22.90 -28.67 -22.43
N ILE A 572 22.43 -29.77 -21.85
CA ILE A 572 23.19 -30.51 -20.84
C ILE A 572 24.36 -31.16 -21.60
N ALA A 573 25.57 -30.65 -21.45
CA ALA A 573 26.74 -31.44 -21.84
C ALA A 573 26.69 -32.73 -21.01
N ASP A 574 26.36 -33.85 -21.65
CA ASP A 574 26.53 -35.18 -21.08
C ASP A 574 27.95 -35.22 -20.53
N LEU A 575 28.10 -35.20 -19.20
CA LEU A 575 29.38 -35.47 -18.57
C LEU A 575 29.68 -36.92 -18.95
N ASP A 576 30.37 -37.11 -20.06
CA ASP A 576 30.70 -38.41 -20.62
C ASP A 576 31.23 -39.26 -19.46
N GLY A 577 30.41 -40.20 -18.98
CA GLY A 577 30.65 -40.97 -17.77
C GLY A 577 31.90 -41.83 -17.86
N ARG A 578 32.54 -41.81 -19.04
CA ARG A 578 33.79 -42.47 -19.43
C ARG A 578 34.99 -41.53 -19.48
N SER A 579 34.92 -40.31 -18.97
CA SER A 579 36.08 -39.39 -18.92
C SER A 579 36.99 -39.60 -17.69
N ALA A 580 36.50 -40.28 -16.65
CA ALA A 580 37.20 -40.44 -15.36
C ALA A 580 37.46 -41.91 -14.98
N LEU A 581 38.58 -42.15 -14.31
CA LEU A 581 38.94 -43.45 -13.72
C LEU A 581 38.11 -43.70 -12.44
N ARG A 582 37.22 -44.69 -12.47
CA ARG A 582 36.38 -45.12 -11.34
C ARG A 582 36.81 -46.49 -10.83
N VAL A 583 36.71 -46.70 -9.52
CA VAL A 583 37.02 -47.99 -8.88
C VAL A 583 35.96 -48.29 -7.83
N TYR A 584 35.31 -49.45 -7.92
CA TYR A 584 34.25 -49.88 -7.01
C TYR A 584 34.20 -51.41 -6.85
N PRO A 585 33.80 -51.96 -5.69
CA PRO A 585 33.51 -51.23 -4.46
C PRO A 585 34.79 -50.63 -3.86
N ASN A 586 34.68 -49.44 -3.28
CA ASN A 586 35.78 -48.78 -2.59
C ASN A 586 35.22 -48.04 -1.37
N PRO A 587 35.41 -48.55 -0.14
CA PRO A 587 36.35 -49.59 0.25
C PRO A 587 36.05 -51.00 -0.29
N ALA A 588 37.09 -51.80 -0.52
CA ALA A 588 37.06 -53.14 -1.11
C ALA A 588 37.21 -54.23 -0.03
N PRO A 589 36.10 -54.72 0.58
CA PRO A 589 36.16 -55.61 1.75
C PRO A 589 36.78 -56.96 1.44
N MET A 590 36.61 -57.47 0.22
CA MET A 590 37.16 -58.76 -0.21
C MET A 590 38.45 -58.62 -1.03
N GLY A 591 39.01 -57.41 -1.11
CA GLY A 591 40.21 -57.13 -1.91
C GLY A 591 40.00 -57.11 -3.43
N MET A 592 38.79 -57.37 -3.93
CA MET A 592 38.46 -57.31 -5.36
C MET A 592 37.74 -56.01 -5.70
N VAL A 593 38.21 -55.33 -6.75
CA VAL A 593 37.57 -54.12 -7.28
C VAL A 593 37.40 -54.17 -8.79
N THR A 594 36.28 -53.63 -9.26
CA THR A 594 36.08 -53.28 -10.66
C THR A 594 36.71 -51.92 -10.92
N VAL A 595 37.65 -51.86 -11.87
CA VAL A 595 38.19 -50.62 -12.40
C VAL A 595 37.48 -50.31 -13.71
N GLN A 596 36.95 -49.10 -13.81
CA GLN A 596 36.41 -48.51 -15.03
C GLN A 596 37.32 -47.36 -15.45
N ALA A 597 38.10 -47.56 -16.50
CA ALA A 597 38.99 -46.57 -17.07
C ALA A 597 38.34 -45.82 -18.26
N PRO A 598 38.78 -44.59 -18.53
CA PRO A 598 38.31 -43.84 -19.69
C PRO A 598 38.77 -44.47 -21.00
N ASP A 599 38.03 -44.26 -22.10
CA ASP A 599 38.37 -44.80 -23.42
C ASP A 599 39.78 -44.37 -23.87
N ALA A 600 40.20 -43.16 -23.49
CA ALA A 600 41.53 -42.61 -23.74
C ALA A 600 42.66 -43.40 -23.05
N ALA A 601 42.37 -44.27 -22.08
CA ALA A 601 43.33 -45.12 -21.40
C ALA A 601 43.53 -46.48 -22.07
N LEU A 602 42.70 -46.89 -23.04
CA LEU A 602 42.85 -48.15 -23.76
C LEU A 602 44.20 -48.21 -24.50
N GLY A 603 44.90 -49.33 -24.35
CA GLY A 603 46.28 -49.49 -24.86
C GLY A 603 47.35 -48.90 -23.94
N GLY A 604 46.96 -48.23 -22.85
CA GLY A 604 47.84 -47.74 -21.81
C GLY A 604 48.30 -48.79 -20.80
N LEU A 605 49.00 -48.31 -19.77
CA LEU A 605 49.48 -49.10 -18.65
C LEU A 605 48.79 -48.68 -17.36
N TRP A 606 48.61 -49.63 -16.44
CA TRP A 606 48.16 -49.35 -15.09
C TRP A 606 49.16 -49.91 -14.06
N GLU A 607 49.31 -49.21 -12.95
CA GLU A 607 50.23 -49.55 -11.86
C GLU A 607 49.52 -49.30 -10.52
N LEU A 608 49.63 -50.25 -9.60
CA LEU A 608 49.12 -50.14 -8.24
C LEU A 608 50.28 -49.87 -7.29
N TYR A 609 50.15 -48.87 -6.41
CA TYR A 609 51.18 -48.48 -5.45
C TYR A 609 50.67 -48.56 -4.01
N THR A 610 51.59 -48.81 -3.09
CA THR A 610 51.39 -48.56 -1.65
C THR A 610 51.45 -47.05 -1.36
N PRO A 611 51.00 -46.57 -0.18
CA PRO A 611 51.09 -45.15 0.18
C PRO A 611 52.53 -44.64 0.27
N ALA A 612 53.49 -45.55 0.54
CA ALA A 612 54.92 -45.25 0.58
C ALA A 612 55.56 -45.13 -0.82
N GLY A 613 54.77 -45.27 -1.90
CA GLY A 613 55.24 -45.11 -3.28
C GLY A 613 55.86 -46.37 -3.89
N SER A 614 55.93 -47.50 -3.17
CA SER A 614 56.39 -48.77 -3.73
C SER A 614 55.32 -49.40 -4.62
N ARG A 615 55.69 -49.77 -5.85
CA ARG A 615 54.79 -50.46 -6.80
C ARG A 615 54.51 -51.88 -6.33
N VAL A 616 53.23 -52.22 -6.31
CA VAL A 616 52.67 -53.50 -5.88
C VAL A 616 52.47 -54.46 -7.06
N THR A 617 51.81 -53.98 -8.12
CA THR A 617 51.50 -54.75 -9.32
C THR A 617 51.26 -53.79 -10.50
N HIS A 618 51.25 -54.31 -11.72
CA HIS A 618 51.03 -53.53 -12.94
C HIS A 618 50.42 -54.39 -14.06
N GLY A 619 49.89 -53.74 -15.09
CA GLY A 619 49.37 -54.41 -16.29
C GLY A 619 49.03 -53.44 -17.41
N ALA A 620 48.50 -53.97 -18.50
CA ALA A 620 47.99 -53.18 -19.62
C ALA A 620 46.47 -52.96 -19.51
N VAL A 621 45.99 -51.83 -20.01
CA VAL A 621 44.55 -51.52 -20.11
C VAL A 621 44.03 -52.04 -21.44
N ASN A 622 43.68 -53.33 -21.48
CA ASN A 622 43.17 -53.99 -22.69
C ASN A 622 41.66 -53.78 -22.92
N ARG A 623 40.95 -53.33 -21.89
CA ARG A 623 39.50 -53.08 -21.88
C ARG A 623 39.19 -52.01 -20.85
N ASN A 624 38.11 -51.27 -21.05
CA ASN A 624 37.71 -50.18 -20.17
C ASN A 624 37.28 -50.66 -18.79
N ASN A 625 36.80 -51.89 -18.67
CA ASN A 625 36.37 -52.48 -17.41
C ASN A 625 37.16 -53.76 -17.12
N TRP A 626 37.84 -53.82 -15.98
CA TRP A 626 38.50 -55.05 -15.52
C TRP A 626 38.41 -55.22 -14.01
N GLN A 627 38.59 -56.46 -13.56
CA GLN A 627 38.73 -56.79 -12.14
C GLN A 627 40.19 -56.66 -11.74
N LEU A 628 40.45 -55.98 -10.63
CA LEU A 628 41.75 -55.82 -10.01
C LEU A 628 41.71 -56.40 -8.59
N GLU A 629 42.61 -57.34 -8.32
CA GLU A 629 42.82 -57.90 -6.98
C GLU A 629 43.89 -57.09 -6.24
N LEU A 630 43.55 -56.60 -5.05
CA LEU A 630 44.45 -55.90 -4.14
C LEU A 630 45.28 -56.92 -3.33
N PRO A 631 46.47 -56.55 -2.81
CA PRO A 631 47.21 -57.42 -1.89
C PRO A 631 46.43 -57.75 -0.63
N LEU A 632 46.73 -58.88 0.00
CA LEU A 632 46.03 -59.36 1.21
C LEU A 632 46.08 -58.39 2.41
N SER A 633 47.08 -57.51 2.48
CA SER A 633 47.22 -56.54 3.56
C SER A 633 46.14 -55.47 3.50
N ALA A 634 45.46 -55.23 4.63
CA ALA A 634 44.58 -54.08 4.77
C ALA A 634 45.38 -52.78 4.62
N GLY A 635 44.82 -51.79 3.93
CA GLY A 635 45.53 -50.55 3.66
C GLY A 635 44.97 -49.72 2.51
N THR A 636 45.60 -48.55 2.30
CA THR A 636 45.31 -47.69 1.15
C THR A 636 46.27 -48.01 0.02
N TYR A 637 45.75 -48.13 -1.20
CA TYR A 637 46.51 -48.28 -2.43
C TYR A 637 46.18 -47.13 -3.38
N VAL A 638 47.11 -46.85 -4.30
CA VAL A 638 46.93 -45.84 -5.34
C VAL A 638 47.06 -46.52 -6.69
N LEU A 639 45.96 -46.59 -7.43
CA LEU A 639 45.97 -47.03 -8.82
C LEU A 639 46.28 -45.84 -9.71
N ARG A 640 47.30 -45.97 -10.55
CA ARG A 640 47.58 -45.03 -11.63
C ARG A 640 47.40 -45.72 -12.97
N VAL A 641 46.85 -44.98 -13.94
CA VAL A 641 46.68 -45.41 -15.32
C VAL A 641 47.31 -44.35 -16.21
N HIS A 642 48.13 -44.76 -17.17
CA HIS A 642 48.92 -43.86 -18.01
C HIS A 642 48.82 -44.25 -19.48
N HIS A 643 48.53 -43.27 -20.34
CA HIS A 643 48.52 -43.47 -21.79
C HIS A 643 48.73 -42.12 -22.50
N ASN A 644 49.59 -42.08 -23.53
CA ASN A 644 49.83 -40.90 -24.37
C ASN A 644 50.04 -39.58 -23.60
N GLY A 645 50.86 -39.62 -22.54
CA GLY A 645 51.20 -38.45 -21.71
C GLY A 645 50.12 -38.05 -20.70
N LYS A 646 48.94 -38.68 -20.70
CA LYS A 646 47.90 -38.48 -19.68
C LYS A 646 48.04 -39.50 -18.55
N THR A 647 47.70 -39.08 -17.34
CA THR A 647 47.73 -39.89 -16.13
C THR A 647 46.42 -39.74 -15.37
N TRP A 648 45.76 -40.86 -15.07
CA TRP A 648 44.61 -40.93 -14.21
C TRP A 648 44.98 -41.64 -12.91
N THR A 649 44.53 -41.13 -11.77
CA THR A 649 44.88 -41.70 -10.46
C THR A 649 43.62 -41.90 -9.61
N ARG A 650 43.51 -43.04 -8.93
CA ARG A 650 42.44 -43.32 -7.98
C ARG A 650 42.97 -44.00 -6.73
N ARG A 651 42.55 -43.51 -5.57
CA ARG A 651 42.79 -44.15 -4.27
C ARG A 651 41.82 -45.33 -4.10
N ILE A 652 42.33 -46.47 -3.62
CA ILE A 652 41.56 -47.67 -3.30
C ILE A 652 41.84 -48.07 -1.86
N VAL A 653 40.84 -48.38 -1.06
CA VAL A 653 41.00 -48.80 0.33
C VAL A 653 40.61 -50.27 0.45
N ARG A 654 41.55 -51.15 0.84
CA ARG A 654 41.23 -52.51 1.28
C ARG A 654 40.99 -52.48 2.79
N ARG A 655 39.81 -52.95 3.22
CA ARG A 655 39.50 -53.10 4.64
C ARG A 655 40.08 -54.39 5.19
#